data_AF-A0A7X2BUK5-F1
#
_entry.id   AF-A0A7X2BUK5-F1
#
_cell.length_a   1.000
_cell.length_b   1.000
_cell.length_c   1.000
_cell.angle_alpha   90.00
_cell.angle_beta   90.00
_cell.angle_gamma   90.00
#
_symmetry.space_group_name_H-M   'P 1'
#
loop_
_entity.id
_entity.type
_entity.pdbx_description
1 polymer ?
#
loop_
_entity_poly.entity_id
_entity_poly.type
_entity_poly.pdbx_seq_one_letter_code
_entity_poly.pdbx_strand_id
1 'polypeptide(L)'
;MKDVIGFFAYASTPAEIGQTIESAVATSSRTNTKTVVSTWRALDIVGHFISDEVLASIDAADFLVADISELNFNVTYEIGYALGKSKRVLLVKNKSLQSQGLKISDVGIFDTLGFQEYQNSPELSGFLNNASAWKSIDVSAALNLKAPVYLLDTPHKTDWSTRIISRIKKGGFIFRNFDPNETPRLSAYDAINQVAQSYGVVVPLLSTGATGAAIHNMRAAFIAGLADGMGKAMCILQSGDEPVPVDYRDFVQVTYHPNDVNRAIEVFASDVTQAFQQLEASGAKPERSFIKKLNLGATSAENEMRDLERYYLETDQFLKSLRGEAHLVVGRKGSGKSAIFLQIRDAERDKNRNKNIVLDLKPDGYKLIKFKERILQFLSEGTYQHTITAFWEYVLLLEICYKILEKDKQRHIHDHRLYEGYRELAELYRGEDYDSEGDFSERMSMLMEKIYSEYQSKYGSTKSVNLSSFEVTELLYKHDVKQLKQKLGRYLENKQVLWLLFDNIDNGWPTSGLKHEDLLMVRALIDATRKIERQFSSDNIKVRSVVFLRNDVYELLVKETSDRGKEASVVLDWTDSDLLRELVRLRIVSNGLEEDLDFKSAWLRLFVSHYKGEETSQFLIERSLMRPRFLLNLINHCKSFAINLNHEIIEGSDIEKGIAAYSADLLRDIGYELQDVSDETEGLLYAFVASSADLSEQQVMDTLLKSGLDQQKASRAVDLLLWYGFLGIRINSDDPKFIYDFSYNKALMDGVKKNSNQAVSLVINQAFWPALMINQ
;
A
#
# COMPACT_ATOMS: atom_id res chain seq x y z
N MET A 1 35.85 1.84 34.15
CA MET A 1 34.70 1.62 33.22
C MET A 1 34.14 3.00 32.92
N LYS A 2 33.85 3.31 31.66
CA LYS A 2 33.24 4.60 31.28
C LYS A 2 31.87 4.74 31.94
N ASP A 3 31.55 5.95 32.41
CA ASP A 3 30.19 6.31 32.78
C ASP A 3 29.31 6.25 31.52
N VAL A 4 28.10 5.71 31.64
CA VAL A 4 27.14 5.58 30.53
C VAL A 4 26.18 6.76 30.59
N ILE A 5 26.06 7.48 29.48
CA ILE A 5 25.23 8.68 29.38
C ILE A 5 23.91 8.32 28.69
N GLY A 6 22.79 8.61 29.33
CA GLY A 6 21.46 8.47 28.77
C GLY A 6 20.78 9.82 28.58
N PHE A 7 19.91 9.92 27.57
CA PHE A 7 19.02 11.07 27.40
C PHE A 7 17.57 10.60 27.52
N PHE A 8 16.72 11.35 28.23
CA PHE A 8 15.32 11.02 28.45
C PHE A 8 14.40 11.99 27.69
N ALA A 9 13.73 11.47 26.65
CA ALA A 9 12.70 12.14 25.87
C ALA A 9 11.30 11.87 26.41
N TYR A 10 10.48 12.90 26.62
CA TYR A 10 9.10 12.74 27.07
C TYR A 10 8.25 13.97 26.76
N ALA A 11 6.93 13.77 26.65
CA ALA A 11 5.97 14.83 26.39
C ALA A 11 5.87 15.84 27.54
N SER A 12 5.80 17.13 27.24
CA SER A 12 5.57 18.17 28.27
C SER A 12 4.20 18.05 28.95
N THR A 13 3.25 17.41 28.29
CA THR A 13 1.88 17.17 28.74
C THR A 13 1.53 15.68 28.61
N PRO A 14 0.87 15.07 29.62
CA PRO A 14 0.47 15.64 30.91
C PRO A 14 1.64 15.89 31.87
N ALA A 15 1.53 16.94 32.69
CA ALA A 15 2.60 17.38 33.58
C ALA A 15 3.01 16.32 34.63
N GLU A 16 2.07 15.46 35.02
CA GLU A 16 2.27 14.36 35.97
C GLU A 16 3.34 13.36 35.50
N ILE A 17 3.40 13.08 34.19
CA ILE A 17 4.44 12.23 33.60
C ILE A 17 5.80 12.88 33.79
N GLY A 18 5.92 14.16 33.40
CA GLY A 18 7.16 14.91 33.56
C GLY A 18 7.63 14.96 35.02
N GLN A 19 6.74 15.22 35.97
CA GLN A 19 7.09 15.24 37.41
C GLN A 19 7.62 13.89 37.89
N THR A 20 7.01 12.79 37.43
CA THR A 20 7.42 11.43 37.78
C THR A 20 8.79 11.11 37.19
N ILE A 21 9.02 11.45 35.92
CA ILE A 21 10.29 11.24 35.22
C ILE A 21 11.42 12.05 35.86
N GLU A 22 11.21 13.34 36.10
CA GLU A 22 12.22 14.22 36.72
C GLU A 22 12.59 13.73 38.13
N SER A 23 11.60 13.27 38.91
CA SER A 23 11.85 12.67 40.22
C SER A 23 12.66 11.36 40.13
N ALA A 24 12.38 10.53 39.12
CA ALA A 24 13.10 9.28 38.89
C ALA A 24 14.55 9.53 38.46
N VAL A 25 14.78 10.46 37.53
CA VAL A 25 16.12 10.85 37.06
C VAL A 25 16.96 11.45 38.18
N ALA A 26 16.38 12.32 39.01
CA ALA A 26 17.06 12.88 40.18
C ALA A 26 17.43 11.80 41.21
N THR A 27 16.55 10.79 41.40
CA THR A 27 16.81 9.66 42.32
C THR A 27 17.88 8.72 41.76
N SER A 28 17.81 8.40 40.47
CA SER A 28 18.80 7.57 39.77
C SER A 28 20.20 8.18 39.84
N SER A 29 20.31 9.49 39.56
CA SER A 29 21.57 10.24 39.62
C SER A 29 22.21 10.26 41.01
N ARG A 30 21.41 10.14 42.08
CA ARG A 30 21.92 10.06 43.47
C ARG A 30 22.30 8.63 43.88
N THR A 31 21.67 7.62 43.29
CA THR A 31 21.78 6.21 43.72
C THR A 31 22.75 5.40 42.87
N ASN A 32 23.01 5.80 41.63
CA ASN A 32 23.90 5.11 40.71
C ASN A 32 24.86 6.10 40.06
N THR A 33 26.17 5.95 40.32
CA THR A 33 27.20 6.83 39.75
C THR A 33 27.69 6.37 38.38
N LYS A 34 27.24 5.20 37.87
CA LYS A 34 27.71 4.62 36.60
C LYS A 34 26.85 4.97 35.39
N THR A 35 25.58 5.33 35.62
CA THR A 35 24.64 5.71 34.57
C THR A 35 24.12 7.09 34.89
N VAL A 36 24.40 8.07 34.03
CA VAL A 36 23.94 9.45 34.16
C VAL A 36 22.90 9.70 33.10
N VAL A 37 21.68 10.06 33.51
CA VAL A 37 20.57 10.34 32.59
C VAL A 37 20.21 11.82 32.69
N SER A 38 20.18 12.52 31.55
CA SER A 38 19.71 13.91 31.45
C SER A 38 18.36 13.99 30.76
N THR A 39 17.65 15.10 30.96
CA THR A 39 16.35 15.38 30.30
C THR A 39 16.43 16.67 29.50
N TRP A 40 15.49 16.86 28.57
CA TRP A 40 15.42 18.11 27.79
C TRP A 40 15.19 19.35 28.66
N ARG A 41 14.61 19.22 29.88
CA ARG A 41 14.42 20.33 30.82
C ARG A 41 15.73 20.81 31.46
N ALA A 42 16.77 19.98 31.42
CA ALA A 42 18.09 20.32 31.95
C ALA A 42 18.97 21.06 30.93
N LEU A 43 18.49 21.24 29.68
CA LEU A 43 19.23 21.91 28.61
C LEU A 43 19.22 23.42 28.78
N ASP A 44 20.35 24.06 28.48
CA ASP A 44 20.45 25.52 28.42
C ASP A 44 19.93 26.01 27.05
N ILE A 45 18.64 26.30 27.02
CA ILE A 45 17.90 26.65 25.79
C ILE A 45 17.93 28.15 25.45
N VAL A 46 18.57 28.99 26.28
CA VAL A 46 18.52 30.44 26.08
C VAL A 46 19.45 30.84 24.92
N GLY A 47 18.85 31.21 23.78
CA GLY A 47 19.57 31.65 22.59
C GLY A 47 19.89 30.54 21.56
N HIS A 48 19.43 29.31 21.82
CA HIS A 48 19.61 28.14 20.95
C HIS A 48 18.27 27.61 20.45
N PHE A 49 18.25 26.95 19.28
CA PHE A 49 17.07 26.22 18.83
C PHE A 49 16.91 24.95 19.68
N ILE A 50 15.72 24.73 20.25
CA ILE A 50 15.47 23.64 21.20
C ILE A 50 15.69 22.27 20.54
N SER A 51 15.28 22.11 19.28
CA SER A 51 15.49 20.88 18.51
C SER A 51 16.96 20.53 18.34
N ASP A 52 17.80 21.50 17.96
CA ASP A 52 19.23 21.28 17.74
C ASP A 52 19.94 20.80 19.02
N GLU A 53 19.63 21.40 20.17
CA GLU A 53 20.21 21.01 21.46
C GLU A 53 19.73 19.62 21.92
N VAL A 54 18.47 19.28 21.65
CA VAL A 54 17.92 17.95 21.93
C VAL A 54 18.60 16.90 21.06
N LEU A 55 18.72 17.12 19.74
CA LEU A 55 19.37 16.19 18.82
C LEU A 55 20.87 16.05 19.13
N ALA A 56 21.56 17.16 19.47
CA ALA A 56 22.95 17.14 19.92
C ALA A 56 23.13 16.35 21.23
N SER A 57 22.18 16.47 22.16
CA SER A 57 22.17 15.69 23.40
C SER A 57 21.93 14.21 23.14
N ILE A 58 21.04 13.88 22.21
CA ILE A 58 20.86 12.50 21.75
C ILE A 58 22.15 11.98 21.14
N ASP A 59 22.83 12.75 20.28
CA ASP A 59 24.11 12.40 19.66
C ASP A 59 25.24 12.18 20.67
N ALA A 60 25.28 12.96 21.75
CA ALA A 60 26.24 12.79 22.84
C ALA A 60 25.92 11.59 23.76
N ALA A 61 24.65 11.17 23.86
CA ALA A 61 24.23 10.07 24.72
C ALA A 61 24.54 8.68 24.15
N ASP A 62 24.83 7.71 25.02
CA ASP A 62 25.01 6.30 24.64
C ASP A 62 23.67 5.60 24.34
N PHE A 63 22.57 6.05 24.98
CA PHE A 63 21.23 5.52 24.77
C PHE A 63 20.14 6.58 24.99
N LEU A 64 18.99 6.36 24.36
CA LEU A 64 17.76 7.14 24.54
C LEU A 64 16.78 6.35 25.41
N VAL A 65 16.18 7.01 26.40
CA VAL A 65 14.96 6.56 27.06
C VAL A 65 13.83 7.46 26.57
N ALA A 66 12.70 6.88 26.15
CA ALA A 66 11.57 7.67 25.68
C ALA A 66 10.25 7.20 26.29
N ASP A 67 9.47 8.14 26.81
CA ASP A 67 8.11 7.86 27.26
C ASP A 67 7.12 7.90 26.09
N ILE A 68 6.33 6.85 25.95
CA ILE A 68 5.30 6.68 24.92
C ILE A 68 3.88 6.62 25.53
N SER A 69 3.70 7.13 26.74
CA SER A 69 2.38 7.16 27.41
C SER A 69 1.40 8.05 26.66
N GLU A 70 1.87 9.20 26.17
CA GLU A 70 1.17 10.08 25.24
C GLU A 70 2.08 10.36 24.04
N LEU A 71 1.62 9.95 22.85
CA LEU A 71 2.39 10.16 21.63
C LEU A 71 2.31 11.62 21.20
N ASN A 72 3.48 12.22 20.95
CA ASN A 72 3.60 13.52 20.31
C ASN A 72 4.64 13.47 19.20
N PHE A 73 4.62 14.51 18.36
CA PHE A 73 5.49 14.59 17.18
C PHE A 73 6.97 14.59 17.55
N ASN A 74 7.39 15.44 18.50
CA ASN A 74 8.79 15.62 18.88
C ASN A 74 9.41 14.33 19.41
N VAL A 75 8.80 13.71 20.41
CA VAL A 75 9.31 12.45 21.01
C VAL A 75 9.31 11.32 19.98
N THR A 76 8.30 11.26 19.11
CA THR A 76 8.25 10.26 18.04
C THR A 76 9.37 10.45 17.02
N TYR A 77 9.69 11.70 16.68
CA TYR A 77 10.83 12.07 15.83
C TYR A 77 12.16 11.70 16.51
N GLU A 78 12.34 12.06 17.78
CA GLU A 78 13.54 11.77 18.57
C GLU A 78 13.81 10.27 18.69
N ILE A 79 12.76 9.46 18.87
CA ILE A 79 12.86 7.99 18.85
C ILE A 79 13.35 7.51 17.48
N GLY A 80 12.77 8.01 16.39
CA GLY A 80 13.22 7.72 15.03
C GLY A 80 14.69 8.11 14.80
N TYR A 81 15.08 9.31 15.22
CA TYR A 81 16.45 9.83 15.09
C TYR A 81 17.47 8.98 15.84
N ALA A 82 17.21 8.65 17.10
CA ALA A 82 18.08 7.80 17.90
C ALA A 82 18.25 6.40 17.29
N LEU A 83 17.15 5.80 16.78
CA LEU A 83 17.24 4.53 16.06
C LEU A 83 18.08 4.67 14.78
N GLY A 84 17.87 5.73 14.00
CA GLY A 84 18.64 6.03 12.79
C GLY A 84 20.16 6.15 13.05
N LYS A 85 20.54 6.76 14.17
CA LYS A 85 21.94 6.83 14.67
C LYS A 85 22.47 5.53 15.24
N SER A 86 21.71 4.43 15.15
CA SER A 86 22.04 3.13 15.74
C SER A 86 22.23 3.18 17.27
N LYS A 87 21.56 4.11 17.96
CA LYS A 87 21.55 4.19 19.43
C LYS A 87 20.58 3.19 20.02
N ARG A 88 20.83 2.78 21.26
CA ARG A 88 19.87 1.95 22.00
C ARG A 88 18.69 2.83 22.40
N VAL A 89 17.47 2.42 22.07
CA VAL A 89 16.24 3.08 22.51
C VAL A 89 15.52 2.20 23.53
N LEU A 90 15.15 2.78 24.66
CA LEU A 90 14.40 2.16 25.75
C LEU A 90 13.05 2.86 25.87
N LEU A 91 11.97 2.16 25.48
CA LEU A 91 10.63 2.72 25.55
C LEU A 91 9.98 2.41 26.90
N VAL A 92 9.35 3.42 27.49
CA VAL A 92 8.59 3.27 28.74
C VAL A 92 7.16 3.79 28.61
N LYS A 93 6.24 3.23 29.37
CA LYS A 93 4.83 3.62 29.36
C LYS A 93 4.25 3.63 30.77
N ASN A 94 3.57 4.70 31.13
CA ASN A 94 2.91 4.82 32.42
C ASN A 94 1.57 4.07 32.40
N LYS A 95 1.44 3.04 33.24
CA LYS A 95 0.21 2.22 33.32
C LYS A 95 -0.92 2.87 34.13
N SER A 96 -0.63 3.95 34.88
CA SER A 96 -1.66 4.65 35.67
C SER A 96 -2.44 5.67 34.84
N LEU A 97 -2.06 5.91 33.59
CA LEU A 97 -2.70 6.88 32.70
C LEU A 97 -3.37 6.17 31.52
N GLN A 98 -4.62 6.54 31.26
CA GLN A 98 -5.23 6.27 29.96
C GLN A 98 -4.79 7.38 29.00
N SER A 99 -4.30 6.98 27.83
CA SER A 99 -3.98 7.94 26.77
C SER A 99 -5.24 8.71 26.39
N GLN A 100 -5.17 10.04 26.47
CA GLN A 100 -6.25 10.96 26.11
C GLN A 100 -6.30 11.21 24.59
N GLY A 101 -5.25 10.80 23.86
CA GLY A 101 -5.10 10.99 22.42
C GLY A 101 -4.94 9.68 21.64
N LEU A 102 -3.91 9.63 20.80
CA LEU A 102 -3.60 8.49 19.93
C LEU A 102 -3.06 7.31 20.73
N LYS A 103 -3.62 6.11 20.52
CA LYS A 103 -3.05 4.90 21.09
C LYS A 103 -1.85 4.44 20.26
N ILE A 104 -0.88 3.83 20.93
CA ILE A 104 0.27 3.15 20.30
C ILE A 104 -0.16 2.17 19.21
N SER A 105 -1.26 1.44 19.42
CA SER A 105 -1.84 0.51 18.45
C SER A 105 -2.29 1.16 17.15
N ASP A 106 -2.74 2.41 17.21
CA ASP A 106 -3.33 3.11 16.05
C ASP A 106 -2.22 3.52 15.07
N VAL A 107 -1.08 3.95 15.62
CA VAL A 107 0.11 4.31 14.84
C VAL A 107 0.76 3.07 14.23
N GLY A 108 0.84 1.96 14.98
CA GLY A 108 1.35 0.66 14.51
C GLY A 108 2.86 0.50 14.51
N ILE A 109 3.61 1.54 14.89
CA ILE A 109 5.08 1.54 15.00
C ILE A 109 5.47 0.97 16.37
N PHE A 110 4.93 1.59 17.42
CA PHE A 110 5.33 1.35 18.82
C PHE A 110 4.75 0.06 19.43
N ASP A 111 3.90 -0.67 18.72
CA ASP A 111 3.36 -1.96 19.17
C ASP A 111 4.29 -3.14 18.82
N THR A 112 5.17 -2.98 17.82
CA THR A 112 6.24 -3.96 17.48
C THR A 112 7.53 -3.73 18.28
N LEU A 113 7.67 -2.56 18.91
CA LEU A 113 8.79 -2.22 19.77
C LEU A 113 8.42 -2.57 21.21
N GLY A 114 9.25 -3.37 21.86
CA GLY A 114 9.06 -3.68 23.29
C GLY A 114 9.20 -2.43 24.15
N PHE A 115 8.29 -2.24 25.08
CA PHE A 115 8.33 -1.17 26.10
C PHE A 115 8.18 -1.76 27.50
N GLN A 116 8.63 -1.00 28.51
CA GLN A 116 8.46 -1.35 29.91
C GLN A 116 7.42 -0.44 30.58
N GLU A 117 6.51 -1.04 31.35
CA GLU A 117 5.52 -0.28 32.10
C GLU A 117 6.05 0.20 33.46
N TYR A 118 5.61 1.39 33.88
CA TYR A 118 5.87 1.95 35.21
C TYR A 118 4.63 2.65 35.76
N GLN A 119 4.54 2.84 37.08
CA GLN A 119 3.48 3.67 37.69
C GLN A 119 3.99 4.82 38.56
N ASN A 120 5.26 4.81 38.95
CA ASN A 120 5.83 5.78 39.88
C ASN A 120 7.35 5.94 39.68
N SER A 121 7.93 6.95 40.34
CA SER A 121 9.34 7.30 40.17
C SER A 121 10.32 6.25 40.73
N PRO A 122 10.05 5.49 41.82
CA PRO A 122 10.93 4.40 42.24
C PRO A 122 11.04 3.26 41.21
N GLU A 123 9.93 2.83 40.60
CA GLU A 123 9.94 1.81 39.55
C GLU A 123 10.76 2.26 38.35
N LEU A 124 10.53 3.50 37.89
CA LEU A 124 11.26 4.07 36.77
C LEU A 124 12.75 4.26 37.10
N SER A 125 13.10 4.72 38.30
CA SER A 125 14.51 4.83 38.73
C SER A 125 15.19 3.47 38.80
N GLY A 126 14.48 2.41 39.21
CA GLY A 126 15.00 1.04 39.19
C GLY A 126 15.32 0.57 37.77
N PHE A 127 14.48 0.92 36.80
CA PHE A 127 14.73 0.65 35.39
C PHE A 127 15.96 1.39 34.85
N LEU A 128 16.06 2.70 35.10
CA LEU A 128 17.20 3.52 34.68
C LEU A 128 18.53 3.00 35.26
N ASN A 129 18.51 2.55 36.52
CA ASN A 129 19.70 2.03 37.19
C ASN A 129 20.17 0.67 36.64
N ASN A 130 19.25 -0.14 36.11
CA ASN A 130 19.53 -1.44 35.51
C ASN A 130 19.71 -1.39 33.98
N ALA A 131 19.76 -0.19 33.40
CA ALA A 131 20.02 0.02 31.98
C ALA A 131 21.50 -0.32 31.68
N SER A 132 21.87 -1.60 31.65
CA SER A 132 23.21 -2.03 31.26
C SER A 132 23.20 -3.24 30.31
N ALA A 133 24.02 -3.11 29.25
CA ALA A 133 24.48 -4.08 28.25
C ALA A 133 23.88 -3.96 26.82
N TRP A 134 24.50 -3.04 26.07
CA TRP A 134 24.71 -2.93 24.61
C TRP A 134 24.00 -3.95 23.70
N LYS A 135 22.99 -3.46 22.96
CA LYS A 135 22.56 -3.94 21.62
C LYS A 135 21.48 -3.00 21.07
N SER A 136 21.87 -2.09 20.19
CA SER A 136 20.94 -1.28 19.41
C SER A 136 20.25 -2.13 18.34
N ILE A 137 19.12 -1.65 17.82
CA ILE A 137 18.50 -2.24 16.64
C ILE A 137 19.44 -1.99 15.45
N ASP A 138 19.76 -3.03 14.69
CA ASP A 138 20.54 -2.87 13.46
C ASP A 138 19.66 -2.20 12.41
N VAL A 139 19.96 -0.95 12.10
CA VAL A 139 19.27 -0.17 11.07
C VAL A 139 19.98 -0.22 9.72
N SER A 140 21.02 -1.04 9.58
CA SER A 140 21.75 -1.10 8.33
C SER A 140 21.00 -1.95 7.30
N ALA A 141 20.85 -1.46 6.07
CA ALA A 141 20.32 -2.23 4.95
C ALA A 141 21.16 -2.02 3.68
N ALA A 142 21.05 -2.93 2.70
CA ALA A 142 21.63 -2.70 1.38
C ALA A 142 20.82 -1.61 0.66
N LEU A 143 21.49 -0.63 0.06
CA LEU A 143 20.79 0.46 -0.61
C LEU A 143 20.12 -0.03 -1.89
N ASN A 144 18.88 0.39 -2.10
CA ASN A 144 18.09 0.06 -3.27
C ASN A 144 18.38 1.08 -4.38
N LEU A 145 19.40 0.80 -5.20
CA LEU A 145 19.75 1.60 -6.39
C LEU A 145 18.59 1.69 -7.41
N LYS A 146 17.70 0.71 -7.35
CA LYS A 146 16.63 0.49 -8.30
C LYS A 146 15.42 1.37 -7.95
N ALA A 147 15.03 1.45 -6.69
CA ALA A 147 13.98 2.32 -6.18
C ALA A 147 14.53 3.16 -5.01
N PRO A 148 15.33 4.21 -5.29
CA PRO A 148 16.12 4.92 -4.29
C PRO A 148 15.32 5.83 -3.37
N VAL A 149 14.08 6.17 -3.73
CA VAL A 149 13.23 7.06 -2.94
C VAL A 149 12.18 6.26 -2.18
N TYR A 150 11.87 6.67 -0.95
CA TYR A 150 10.73 6.17 -0.19
C TYR A 150 9.75 7.31 0.10
N LEU A 151 8.46 7.09 -0.14
CA LEU A 151 7.40 8.06 0.07
C LEU A 151 6.44 7.57 1.16
N LEU A 152 6.20 8.39 2.18
CA LEU A 152 5.04 8.19 3.05
C LEU A 152 3.79 8.72 2.33
N ASP A 153 2.94 7.85 1.81
CA ASP A 153 1.78 8.27 1.04
C ASP A 153 0.64 8.74 1.97
N THR A 154 -0.23 9.61 1.45
CA THR A 154 -1.33 10.19 2.23
C THR A 154 -2.58 9.30 2.19
N PRO A 155 -3.37 9.21 3.29
CA PRO A 155 -4.65 8.50 3.34
C PRO A 155 -5.61 8.84 2.21
N HIS A 156 -5.72 10.11 1.83
CA HIS A 156 -6.58 10.56 0.75
C HIS A 156 -5.75 11.08 -0.43
N LYS A 157 -6.02 10.60 -1.64
CA LYS A 157 -5.38 11.07 -2.88
C LYS A 157 -5.99 12.41 -3.28
N THR A 158 -5.38 13.50 -2.82
CA THR A 158 -5.76 14.87 -3.18
C THR A 158 -4.95 15.33 -4.38
N ASP A 159 -5.33 16.47 -4.97
CA ASP A 159 -4.53 17.08 -6.04
C ASP A 159 -3.10 17.39 -5.56
N TRP A 160 -2.93 17.76 -4.27
CA TRP A 160 -1.62 18.00 -3.66
C TRP A 160 -0.77 16.72 -3.56
N SER A 161 -1.32 15.63 -3.03
CA SER A 161 -0.55 14.36 -2.90
C SER A 161 -0.29 13.68 -4.24
N THR A 162 -1.23 13.77 -5.18
CA THR A 162 -1.03 13.31 -6.56
C THR A 162 0.11 14.07 -7.23
N ARG A 163 0.22 15.38 -6.99
CA ARG A 163 1.29 16.21 -7.54
C ARG A 163 2.66 15.83 -6.99
N ILE A 164 2.78 15.46 -5.72
CA ILE A 164 4.03 14.93 -5.12
C ILE A 164 4.49 13.69 -5.89
N ILE A 165 3.60 12.72 -6.07
CA ILE A 165 3.90 11.47 -6.79
C ILE A 165 4.32 11.77 -8.24
N SER A 166 3.58 12.62 -8.95
CA SER A 166 3.89 13.01 -10.34
C SER A 166 5.28 13.65 -10.44
N ARG A 167 5.65 14.54 -9.50
CA ARG A 167 6.96 15.20 -9.50
C ARG A 167 8.12 14.29 -9.19
N ILE A 168 7.97 13.33 -8.27
CA ILE A 168 9.01 12.33 -8.00
C ILE A 168 9.28 11.51 -9.28
N LYS A 169 8.21 11.06 -9.97
CA LYS A 169 8.33 10.32 -11.25
C LYS A 169 8.98 11.18 -12.34
N LYS A 170 8.59 12.45 -12.48
CA LYS A 170 9.22 13.40 -13.43
C LYS A 170 10.70 13.66 -13.13
N GLY A 171 11.10 13.61 -11.86
CA GLY A 171 12.51 13.65 -11.44
C GLY A 171 13.32 12.42 -11.87
N GLY A 172 12.70 11.43 -12.52
CA GLY A 172 13.36 10.22 -13.00
C GLY A 172 13.52 9.14 -11.92
N PHE A 173 13.01 9.37 -10.72
CA PHE A 173 13.10 8.41 -9.63
C PHE A 173 11.94 7.42 -9.64
N ILE A 174 12.30 6.15 -9.45
CA ILE A 174 11.34 5.13 -9.00
C ILE A 174 11.37 5.13 -7.47
N PHE A 175 10.20 5.02 -6.86
CA PHE A 175 10.07 5.08 -5.42
C PHE A 175 9.27 3.90 -4.89
N ARG A 176 9.51 3.57 -3.63
CA ARG A 176 8.69 2.68 -2.80
C ARG A 176 7.79 3.57 -1.95
N ASN A 177 6.62 3.13 -1.55
CA ASN A 177 5.76 3.91 -0.66
C ASN A 177 5.12 3.07 0.44
N PHE A 178 4.70 3.76 1.50
CA PHE A 178 3.69 3.24 2.41
C PHE A 178 2.35 3.87 2.05
N ASP A 179 1.44 3.09 1.47
CA ASP A 179 0.06 3.51 1.21
C ASP A 179 -0.89 2.96 2.29
N PRO A 180 -1.46 3.83 3.16
CA PRO A 180 -2.39 3.39 4.20
C PRO A 180 -3.68 2.75 3.66
N ASN A 181 -4.05 2.99 2.39
CA ASN A 181 -5.19 2.32 1.77
C ASN A 181 -4.86 0.89 1.31
N GLU A 182 -3.59 0.60 1.01
CA GLU A 182 -3.14 -0.75 0.65
C GLU A 182 -2.79 -1.56 1.90
N THR A 183 -2.03 -0.94 2.81
CA THR A 183 -1.56 -1.52 4.06
C THR A 183 -1.80 -0.50 5.18
N PRO A 184 -2.80 -0.67 6.04
CA PRO A 184 -3.19 0.35 7.00
C PRO A 184 -2.25 0.47 8.20
N ARG A 185 -1.35 -0.50 8.43
CA ARG A 185 -0.30 -0.42 9.46
C ARG A 185 1.09 -0.25 8.89
N LEU A 186 1.86 0.60 9.56
CA LEU A 186 3.29 0.70 9.38
C LEU A 186 4.01 0.15 10.63
N SER A 187 4.67 -1.00 10.52
CA SER A 187 5.50 -1.53 11.61
C SER A 187 6.82 -0.77 11.75
N ALA A 188 7.45 -0.78 12.94
CA ALA A 188 8.76 -0.15 13.12
C ALA A 188 9.84 -0.82 12.25
N TYR A 189 9.80 -2.16 12.14
CA TYR A 189 10.73 -2.91 11.30
C TYR A 189 10.61 -2.53 9.82
N ASP A 190 9.39 -2.42 9.30
CA ASP A 190 9.17 -2.02 7.91
C ASP A 190 9.65 -0.59 7.67
N ALA A 191 9.29 0.35 8.55
CA ALA A 191 9.73 1.73 8.46
C ALA A 191 11.27 1.85 8.46
N ILE A 192 11.95 1.18 9.41
CA ILE A 192 13.42 1.15 9.49
C ILE A 192 14.01 0.58 8.21
N ASN A 193 13.52 -0.56 7.71
CA ASN A 193 14.07 -1.19 6.51
C ASN A 193 13.84 -0.36 5.25
N GLN A 194 12.64 0.20 5.06
CA GLN A 194 12.33 1.00 3.88
C GLN A 194 13.22 2.25 3.83
N VAL A 195 13.36 2.96 4.95
CA VAL A 195 14.23 4.14 5.09
C VAL A 195 15.71 3.76 4.93
N ALA A 196 16.17 2.69 5.58
CA ALA A 196 17.57 2.25 5.53
C ALA A 196 18.03 1.92 4.11
N GLN A 197 17.15 1.32 3.29
CA GLN A 197 17.39 0.98 1.89
C GLN A 197 17.30 2.20 0.95
N SER A 198 16.80 3.35 1.40
CA SER A 198 16.62 4.55 0.57
C SER A 198 17.87 5.42 0.51
N TYR A 199 17.99 6.18 -0.57
CA TYR A 199 18.84 7.36 -0.66
C TYR A 199 18.08 8.61 -0.22
N GLY A 200 16.79 8.68 -0.57
CA GLY A 200 15.92 9.80 -0.23
C GLY A 200 14.58 9.38 0.37
N VAL A 201 14.03 10.22 1.24
CA VAL A 201 12.72 10.01 1.87
C VAL A 201 11.87 11.26 1.73
N VAL A 202 10.64 11.10 1.23
CA VAL A 202 9.65 12.18 1.11
C VAL A 202 8.53 11.95 2.13
N VAL A 203 8.27 12.97 2.95
CA VAL A 203 7.37 12.92 4.10
C VAL A 203 6.36 14.07 4.04
N PRO A 204 5.18 13.87 3.43
CA PRO A 204 4.11 14.85 3.47
C PRO A 204 3.44 14.87 4.86
N LEU A 205 3.23 16.06 5.41
CA LEU A 205 2.51 16.32 6.63
C LEU A 205 1.14 16.90 6.33
N LEU A 206 0.13 16.38 7.02
CA LEU A 206 -1.27 16.76 6.84
C LEU A 206 -1.68 17.81 7.86
N SER A 207 -2.40 18.83 7.42
CA SER A 207 -3.01 19.82 8.32
C SER A 207 -3.84 19.16 9.42
N THR A 208 -3.89 19.76 10.61
CA THR A 208 -4.67 19.29 11.76
C THR A 208 -6.15 19.02 11.45
N GLY A 209 -6.75 19.79 10.54
CA GLY A 209 -8.13 19.62 10.09
C GLY A 209 -8.36 18.50 9.06
N ALA A 210 -7.32 17.84 8.56
CA ALA A 210 -7.48 16.75 7.59
C ALA A 210 -7.82 15.43 8.28
N THR A 211 -8.73 14.66 7.68
CA THR A 211 -9.10 13.32 8.17
C THR A 211 -7.87 12.42 8.25
N GLY A 212 -7.67 11.78 9.42
CA GLY A 212 -6.54 10.88 9.66
C GLY A 212 -5.19 11.56 9.91
N ALA A 213 -5.13 12.89 9.98
CA ALA A 213 -3.87 13.64 10.17
C ALA A 213 -3.11 13.23 11.43
N ALA A 214 -3.81 12.96 12.53
CA ALA A 214 -3.20 12.60 13.81
C ALA A 214 -2.31 11.34 13.68
N ILE A 215 -2.83 10.24 13.13
CA ILE A 215 -2.08 9.00 12.93
C ILE A 215 -0.97 9.20 11.89
N HIS A 216 -1.31 9.84 10.76
CA HIS A 216 -0.38 10.05 9.65
C HIS A 216 0.85 10.86 10.09
N ASN A 217 0.65 11.96 10.81
CA ASN A 217 1.72 12.85 11.23
C ASN A 217 2.62 12.20 12.31
N MET A 218 2.11 11.27 13.13
CA MET A 218 2.97 10.48 14.02
C MET A 218 3.86 9.51 13.23
N ARG A 219 3.32 8.84 12.21
CA ARG A 219 4.13 8.00 11.30
C ARG A 219 5.18 8.83 10.56
N ALA A 220 4.79 10.02 10.12
CA ALA A 220 5.65 10.98 9.46
C ALA A 220 6.81 11.44 10.36
N ALA A 221 6.53 11.78 11.62
CA ALA A 221 7.55 12.14 12.60
C ALA A 221 8.60 11.03 12.76
N PHE A 222 8.16 9.77 12.91
CA PHE A 222 9.06 8.64 13.09
C PHE A 222 9.93 8.39 11.84
N ILE A 223 9.32 8.40 10.65
CA ILE A 223 10.04 8.23 9.37
C ILE A 223 11.03 9.38 9.14
N ALA A 224 10.64 10.62 9.42
CA ALA A 224 11.51 11.78 9.27
C ALA A 224 12.70 11.70 10.24
N GLY A 225 12.46 11.34 11.51
CA GLY A 225 13.53 11.10 12.47
C GLY A 225 14.49 10.01 12.02
N LEU A 226 13.98 8.86 11.53
CA LEU A 226 14.82 7.80 10.98
C LEU A 226 15.68 8.28 9.80
N ALA A 227 15.09 9.04 8.87
CA ALA A 227 15.78 9.55 7.69
C ALA A 227 16.92 10.50 8.08
N ASP A 228 16.66 11.43 9.01
CA ASP A 228 17.64 12.37 9.52
C ASP A 228 18.77 11.65 10.30
N GLY A 229 18.40 10.76 11.23
CA GLY A 229 19.37 9.97 12.00
C GLY A 229 20.30 9.12 11.11
N MET A 230 19.80 8.60 9.99
CA MET A 230 20.59 7.83 9.02
C MET A 230 21.32 8.68 7.97
N GLY A 231 21.15 10.01 7.98
CA GLY A 231 21.74 10.92 7.01
C GLY A 231 21.21 10.71 5.58
N LYS A 232 19.92 10.40 5.43
CA LYS A 232 19.26 10.30 4.11
C LYS A 232 18.88 11.69 3.61
N ALA A 233 18.83 11.88 2.30
CA ALA A 233 18.18 13.06 1.75
C ALA A 233 16.71 13.05 2.20
N MET A 234 16.22 14.14 2.79
CA MET A 234 14.88 14.19 3.38
C MET A 234 14.13 15.40 2.84
N CYS A 235 12.88 15.20 2.42
CA CYS A 235 11.98 16.26 2.01
C CYS A 235 10.69 16.16 2.81
N ILE A 236 10.52 17.05 3.78
CA ILE A 236 9.26 17.18 4.51
C ILE A 236 8.43 18.26 3.83
N LEU A 237 7.21 17.90 3.41
CA LEU A 237 6.28 18.79 2.72
C LEU A 237 5.08 19.07 3.61
N GLN A 238 4.60 20.31 3.65
CA GLN A 238 3.37 20.65 4.36
C GLN A 238 2.47 21.51 3.48
N SER A 239 1.17 21.24 3.50
CA SER A 239 0.16 22.10 2.89
C SER A 239 -0.40 23.05 3.93
N GLY A 240 -0.14 24.36 3.80
CA GLY A 240 -0.53 25.38 4.79
C GLY A 240 0.44 25.49 5.99
N ASP A 241 0.06 26.25 7.02
CA ASP A 241 0.97 26.65 8.12
C ASP A 241 0.96 25.70 9.35
N GLU A 242 0.04 24.76 9.41
CA GLU A 242 -0.08 23.72 10.43
C GLU A 242 0.05 22.34 9.76
N PRO A 243 0.59 21.28 10.41
CA PRO A 243 0.66 21.00 11.85
C PRO A 243 2.05 21.04 12.50
N VAL A 244 3.11 21.41 11.78
CA VAL A 244 4.50 21.19 12.23
C VAL A 244 4.82 21.92 13.54
N PRO A 245 5.35 21.21 14.55
CA PRO A 245 5.86 21.85 15.76
C PRO A 245 6.91 22.90 15.41
N VAL A 246 6.93 24.01 16.16
CA VAL A 246 7.84 25.13 15.91
C VAL A 246 9.29 24.67 15.76
N ASP A 247 9.68 23.66 16.54
CA ASP A 247 11.03 23.09 16.59
C ASP A 247 11.52 22.49 15.26
N TYR A 248 10.61 22.15 14.34
CA TYR A 248 10.96 21.51 13.07
C TYR A 248 10.60 22.34 11.83
N ARG A 249 10.17 23.60 12.00
CA ARG A 249 9.71 24.45 10.88
C ARG A 249 10.77 24.65 9.80
N ASP A 250 12.04 24.74 10.18
CA ASP A 250 13.13 24.99 9.24
C ASP A 250 13.43 23.77 8.34
N PHE A 251 13.01 22.57 8.74
CA PHE A 251 13.15 21.34 7.94
C PHE A 251 11.99 21.10 6.97
N VAL A 252 10.96 21.95 7.00
CA VAL A 252 9.70 21.73 6.29
C VAL A 252 9.52 22.73 5.15
N GLN A 253 9.25 22.18 3.97
CA GLN A 253 8.84 22.98 2.83
C GLN A 253 7.33 23.18 2.83
N VAL A 254 6.92 24.39 3.24
CA VAL A 254 5.53 24.82 3.22
C VAL A 254 5.11 25.13 1.79
N THR A 255 3.96 24.60 1.41
CA THR A 255 3.32 24.78 0.10
C THR A 255 1.91 25.30 0.30
N TYR A 256 1.47 26.24 -0.53
CA TYR A 256 0.12 26.80 -0.50
C TYR A 256 -0.68 26.44 -1.76
N HIS A 257 0.03 26.11 -2.83
CA HIS A 257 -0.52 25.64 -4.08
C HIS A 257 0.14 24.32 -4.51
N PRO A 258 -0.58 23.37 -5.15
CA PRO A 258 0.02 22.11 -5.61
C PRO A 258 1.27 22.29 -6.48
N ASN A 259 1.38 23.38 -7.23
CA ASN A 259 2.58 23.65 -8.05
C ASN A 259 3.84 23.99 -7.23
N ASP A 260 3.72 24.41 -5.98
CA ASP A 260 4.86 24.73 -5.12
C ASP A 260 5.69 23.48 -4.82
N VAL A 261 5.04 22.30 -4.84
CA VAL A 261 5.66 20.97 -4.73
C VAL A 261 6.78 20.78 -5.76
N ASN A 262 6.67 21.40 -6.95
CA ASN A 262 7.65 21.24 -8.01
C ASN A 262 9.05 21.65 -7.57
N ARG A 263 9.16 22.79 -6.88
CA ARG A 263 10.43 23.34 -6.38
C ARG A 263 11.00 22.49 -5.26
N ALA A 264 10.15 22.04 -4.35
CA ALA A 264 10.57 21.23 -3.22
C ALA A 264 11.15 19.87 -3.66
N ILE A 265 10.48 19.21 -4.60
CA ILE A 265 10.95 17.94 -5.16
C ILE A 265 12.19 18.12 -6.03
N GLU A 266 12.37 19.28 -6.68
CA GLU A 266 13.58 19.59 -7.45
C GLU A 266 14.82 19.68 -6.56
N VAL A 267 14.73 20.39 -5.42
CA VAL A 267 15.83 20.45 -4.44
C VAL A 267 16.15 19.05 -3.91
N PHE A 268 15.13 18.31 -3.48
CA PHE A 268 15.27 16.95 -3.00
C PHE A 268 15.90 15.99 -4.03
N ALA A 269 15.50 16.11 -5.30
CA ALA A 269 16.07 15.31 -6.39
C ALA A 269 17.58 15.53 -6.55
N SER A 270 18.04 16.77 -6.36
CA SER A 270 19.45 17.11 -6.37
C SER A 270 20.21 16.43 -5.22
N ASP A 271 19.67 16.49 -4.00
CA ASP A 271 20.28 15.89 -2.82
C ASP A 271 20.39 14.36 -2.92
N VAL A 272 19.34 13.70 -3.44
CA VAL A 272 19.36 12.26 -3.72
C VAL A 272 20.45 11.92 -4.74
N THR A 273 20.57 12.71 -5.82
CA THR A 273 21.59 12.50 -6.86
C THR A 273 23.01 12.68 -6.31
N GLN A 274 23.21 13.63 -5.40
CA GLN A 274 24.49 13.81 -4.71
C GLN A 274 24.83 12.60 -3.82
N ALA A 275 23.85 12.07 -3.09
CA ALA A 275 24.02 10.86 -2.27
C ALA A 275 24.41 9.63 -3.10
N PHE A 276 23.90 9.50 -4.34
CA PHE A 276 24.33 8.46 -5.28
C PHE A 276 25.83 8.53 -5.60
N GLN A 277 26.39 9.74 -5.74
CA GLN A 277 27.79 9.93 -6.13
C GLN A 277 28.78 9.69 -4.98
N GLN A 278 28.34 9.87 -3.72
CA GLN A 278 29.21 9.74 -2.54
C GLN A 278 29.42 8.29 -2.06
N LEU A 279 28.56 7.33 -2.46
CA LEU A 279 28.49 6.00 -1.86
C LEU A 279 29.30 4.90 -2.59
N GLU A 280 30.00 5.20 -3.68
CA GLU A 280 30.96 4.25 -4.29
C GLU A 280 32.21 3.98 -3.43
N ALA A 281 32.34 4.60 -2.23
CA ALA A 281 33.59 4.64 -1.48
C ALA A 281 33.60 4.01 -0.06
N SER A 282 32.54 3.36 0.45
CA SER A 282 32.61 2.75 1.80
C SER A 282 32.38 1.24 1.83
N GLY A 283 33.43 0.54 2.29
CA GLY A 283 33.51 -0.92 2.36
C GLY A 283 33.00 -1.56 3.65
N ALA A 284 32.76 -2.87 3.52
CA ALA A 284 32.59 -3.94 4.52
C ALA A 284 31.68 -3.68 5.74
N LYS A 285 30.45 -4.21 5.66
CA LYS A 285 29.52 -4.39 6.78
C LYS A 285 29.79 -5.72 7.51
N PRO A 286 29.53 -5.82 8.82
CA PRO A 286 29.68 -7.06 9.59
C PRO A 286 28.78 -8.19 9.07
N GLU A 287 29.21 -9.45 9.26
CA GLU A 287 28.44 -10.64 8.87
C GLU A 287 27.16 -10.76 9.71
N ARG A 288 26.02 -10.56 9.06
CA ARG A 288 24.69 -10.73 9.67
C ARG A 288 24.23 -12.20 9.61
N SER A 289 23.41 -12.61 10.58
CA SER A 289 22.67 -13.89 10.53
C SER A 289 21.74 -13.96 9.32
N PHE A 290 21.42 -15.17 8.86
CA PHE A 290 20.61 -15.38 7.65
C PHE A 290 19.25 -14.67 7.73
N ILE A 291 18.53 -14.79 8.84
CA ILE A 291 17.23 -14.13 9.06
C ILE A 291 17.29 -12.59 8.96
N LYS A 292 18.42 -11.98 9.36
CA LYS A 292 18.66 -10.53 9.28
C LYS A 292 19.06 -10.06 7.88
N LYS A 293 19.58 -10.96 7.03
CA LYS A 293 19.87 -10.67 5.61
C LYS A 293 18.67 -10.94 4.72
N LEU A 294 17.83 -11.90 5.11
CA LEU A 294 16.70 -12.38 4.33
C LEU A 294 15.81 -11.22 3.92
N ASN A 295 15.56 -11.09 2.62
CA ASN A 295 14.56 -10.21 2.05
C ASN A 295 13.51 -11.08 1.35
N LEU A 296 12.30 -11.12 1.90
CA LEU A 296 11.18 -11.86 1.30
C LEU A 296 10.43 -11.03 0.26
N GLY A 297 10.92 -9.84 -0.08
CA GLY A 297 10.21 -8.88 -0.93
C GLY A 297 9.17 -8.06 -0.15
N ALA A 298 8.47 -7.20 -0.87
CA ALA A 298 7.41 -6.39 -0.29
C ALA A 298 6.07 -7.14 -0.34
N THR A 299 5.15 -6.77 0.55
CA THR A 299 3.81 -7.38 0.63
C THR A 299 2.86 -6.78 -0.41
N SER A 300 3.14 -5.55 -0.85
CA SER A 300 2.54 -4.91 -2.02
C SER A 300 3.47 -5.03 -3.23
N ALA A 301 2.91 -5.42 -4.38
CA ALA A 301 3.68 -5.68 -5.60
C ALA A 301 4.30 -4.40 -6.18
N GLU A 302 3.65 -3.24 -6.00
CA GLU A 302 4.20 -1.93 -6.38
C GLU A 302 5.59 -1.68 -5.77
N ASN A 303 5.78 -2.12 -4.52
CA ASN A 303 6.98 -1.86 -3.74
C ASN A 303 8.16 -2.79 -4.05
N GLU A 304 7.92 -3.87 -4.80
CA GLU A 304 8.93 -4.84 -5.22
C GLU A 304 9.06 -4.98 -6.74
N MET A 305 8.44 -4.07 -7.50
CA MET A 305 8.33 -4.10 -8.96
C MET A 305 9.63 -4.47 -9.70
N ARG A 306 10.79 -4.03 -9.20
CA ARG A 306 12.08 -4.23 -9.85
C ARG A 306 12.82 -5.51 -9.48
N ASP A 307 12.39 -6.20 -8.44
CA ASP A 307 13.03 -7.43 -7.93
C ASP A 307 12.10 -8.64 -8.02
N LEU A 308 10.79 -8.41 -8.18
CA LEU A 308 9.76 -9.43 -8.25
C LEU A 308 10.06 -10.55 -9.26
N GLU A 309 10.59 -10.21 -10.44
CA GLU A 309 10.96 -11.19 -11.48
C GLU A 309 11.88 -12.30 -10.95
N ARG A 310 12.75 -12.01 -9.98
CA ARG A 310 13.74 -12.96 -9.45
C ARG A 310 13.14 -14.11 -8.65
N TYR A 311 11.92 -13.93 -8.14
CA TYR A 311 11.27 -14.88 -7.23
C TYR A 311 9.77 -14.98 -7.52
N TYR A 312 9.36 -14.62 -8.74
CA TYR A 312 7.97 -14.71 -9.16
C TYR A 312 7.60 -16.17 -9.43
N LEU A 313 6.45 -16.60 -8.88
CA LEU A 313 5.89 -17.91 -9.19
C LEU A 313 5.12 -17.83 -10.51
N GLU A 314 5.67 -18.44 -11.57
CA GLU A 314 4.97 -18.57 -12.84
C GLU A 314 3.81 -19.56 -12.73
N THR A 315 2.57 -19.05 -12.83
CA THR A 315 1.35 -19.86 -12.79
C THR A 315 0.70 -19.99 -14.17
N ASP A 316 -0.17 -20.97 -14.37
CA ASP A 316 -0.96 -21.10 -15.61
C ASP A 316 -1.81 -19.84 -15.86
N GLN A 317 -2.35 -19.23 -14.80
CA GLN A 317 -3.06 -17.96 -14.85
C GLN A 317 -2.20 -16.85 -15.47
N PHE A 318 -0.96 -16.69 -14.98
CA PHE A 318 0.00 -15.74 -15.55
C PHE A 318 0.28 -16.04 -17.02
N LEU A 319 0.56 -17.30 -17.37
CA LEU A 319 0.90 -17.68 -18.74
C LEU A 319 -0.27 -17.46 -19.71
N LYS A 320 -1.51 -17.74 -19.31
CA LYS A 320 -2.73 -17.45 -20.08
C LYS A 320 -2.89 -15.96 -20.34
N SER A 321 -2.71 -15.14 -19.30
CA SER A 321 -2.73 -13.69 -19.42
C SER A 321 -1.63 -13.20 -20.35
N LEU A 322 -0.40 -13.69 -20.23
CA LEU A 322 0.74 -13.33 -21.08
C LEU A 322 0.54 -13.75 -22.55
N ARG A 323 -0.12 -14.88 -22.81
CA ARG A 323 -0.47 -15.33 -24.18
C ARG A 323 -1.61 -14.53 -24.80
N GLY A 324 -2.28 -13.66 -24.03
CA GLY A 324 -3.45 -12.91 -24.48
C GLY A 324 -4.69 -13.78 -24.63
N GLU A 325 -4.76 -14.90 -23.91
CA GLU A 325 -5.93 -15.79 -23.86
C GLU A 325 -7.00 -15.27 -22.89
N ALA A 326 -6.60 -14.40 -21.97
CA ALA A 326 -7.48 -13.77 -21.00
C ALA A 326 -7.47 -12.25 -21.21
N HIS A 327 -8.65 -11.65 -21.13
CA HIS A 327 -8.85 -10.20 -21.19
C HIS A 327 -9.26 -9.61 -19.86
N LEU A 328 -9.73 -10.46 -18.95
CA LEU A 328 -10.02 -10.11 -17.57
C LEU A 328 -9.15 -10.97 -16.65
N VAL A 329 -8.45 -10.33 -15.72
CA VAL A 329 -7.78 -11.00 -14.61
C VAL A 329 -8.49 -10.59 -13.34
N VAL A 330 -9.16 -11.55 -12.72
CA VAL A 330 -10.07 -11.31 -11.61
C VAL A 330 -9.46 -11.90 -10.34
N GLY A 331 -9.40 -11.13 -9.27
CA GLY A 331 -8.82 -11.60 -8.01
C GLY A 331 -9.16 -10.71 -6.83
N ARG A 332 -9.10 -11.25 -5.61
CA ARG A 332 -9.29 -10.47 -4.38
C ARG A 332 -8.13 -9.49 -4.11
N LYS A 333 -8.31 -8.56 -3.17
CA LYS A 333 -7.21 -7.71 -2.70
C LYS A 333 -6.15 -8.60 -2.04
N GLY A 334 -4.89 -8.44 -2.44
CA GLY A 334 -3.77 -9.27 -1.98
C GLY A 334 -3.61 -10.64 -2.65
N SER A 335 -4.36 -10.96 -3.73
CA SER A 335 -4.22 -12.25 -4.46
C SER A 335 -3.11 -12.28 -5.52
N GLY A 336 -2.45 -11.14 -5.80
CA GLY A 336 -1.36 -11.06 -6.77
C GLY A 336 -1.73 -10.51 -8.16
N LYS A 337 -2.88 -9.84 -8.32
CA LYS A 337 -3.28 -9.16 -9.57
C LYS A 337 -2.18 -8.22 -10.10
N SER A 338 -1.75 -7.28 -9.27
CA SER A 338 -0.72 -6.31 -9.61
C SER A 338 0.65 -6.97 -9.87
N ALA A 339 0.91 -8.15 -9.28
CA ALA A 339 2.10 -8.94 -9.61
C ALA A 339 2.06 -9.46 -11.05
N ILE A 340 0.94 -10.04 -11.51
CA ILE A 340 0.76 -10.44 -12.92
C ILE A 340 0.87 -9.23 -13.85
N PHE A 341 0.25 -8.10 -13.49
CA PHE A 341 0.33 -6.86 -14.26
C PHE A 341 1.79 -6.42 -14.49
N LEU A 342 2.60 -6.39 -13.44
CA LEU A 342 4.00 -5.99 -13.51
C LEU A 342 4.83 -6.99 -14.32
N GLN A 343 4.61 -8.29 -14.12
CA GLN A 343 5.34 -9.35 -14.83
C GLN A 343 5.04 -9.37 -16.34
N ILE A 344 3.77 -9.21 -16.75
CA ILE A 344 3.43 -9.09 -18.19
C ILE A 344 4.12 -7.86 -18.78
N ARG A 345 4.08 -6.74 -18.07
CA ARG A 345 4.67 -5.48 -18.52
C ARG A 345 6.18 -5.63 -18.73
N ASP A 346 6.89 -6.21 -17.76
CA ASP A 346 8.34 -6.30 -17.78
C ASP A 346 8.81 -7.35 -18.80
N ALA A 347 8.20 -8.54 -18.80
CA ALA A 347 8.50 -9.60 -19.78
C ALA A 347 8.33 -9.12 -21.24
N GLU A 348 7.27 -8.35 -21.52
CA GLU A 348 7.01 -7.86 -22.89
C GLU A 348 7.86 -6.66 -23.27
N ARG A 349 8.27 -5.83 -22.30
CA ARG A 349 9.25 -4.75 -22.53
C ARG A 349 10.64 -5.30 -22.85
N ASP A 350 11.04 -6.38 -22.18
CA ASP A 350 12.38 -6.94 -22.32
C ASP A 350 12.53 -7.82 -23.57
N LYS A 351 11.48 -8.56 -23.98
CA LYS A 351 11.49 -9.36 -25.22
C LYS A 351 11.89 -8.57 -26.47
N ASN A 352 11.31 -7.38 -26.67
CA ASN A 352 11.69 -6.52 -27.78
C ASN A 352 11.45 -5.04 -27.45
N ARG A 353 12.38 -4.47 -26.69
CA ARG A 353 12.32 -3.09 -26.21
C ARG A 353 12.07 -2.06 -27.31
N ASN A 354 12.44 -2.31 -28.57
CA ASN A 354 12.25 -1.35 -29.65
C ASN A 354 10.91 -1.50 -30.40
N LYS A 355 10.32 -2.71 -30.41
CA LYS A 355 9.11 -3.02 -31.19
C LYS A 355 7.85 -3.27 -30.37
N ASN A 356 7.94 -3.55 -29.07
CA ASN A 356 6.79 -3.85 -28.22
C ASN A 356 6.29 -2.60 -27.49
N ILE A 357 5.13 -2.08 -27.84
CA ILE A 357 4.51 -0.95 -27.15
C ILE A 357 3.69 -1.49 -25.98
N VAL A 358 4.00 -1.07 -24.75
CA VAL A 358 3.31 -1.54 -23.55
C VAL A 358 2.84 -0.35 -22.74
N LEU A 359 1.52 -0.20 -22.64
CA LEU A 359 0.85 0.81 -21.83
C LEU A 359 0.40 0.17 -20.52
N ASP A 360 0.98 0.63 -19.41
CA ASP A 360 0.61 0.29 -18.04
C ASP A 360 -0.24 1.42 -17.44
N LEU A 361 -1.56 1.32 -17.60
CA LEU A 361 -2.52 2.36 -17.25
C LEU A 361 -3.13 2.09 -15.87
N LYS A 362 -2.95 3.03 -14.95
CA LYS A 362 -3.55 3.01 -13.60
C LYS A 362 -4.36 4.30 -13.40
N PRO A 363 -5.65 4.34 -13.80
CA PRO A 363 -6.49 5.50 -13.55
C PRO A 363 -6.67 5.72 -12.04
N ASP A 364 -6.78 6.99 -11.65
CA ASP A 364 -7.20 7.38 -10.30
C ASP A 364 -8.74 7.34 -10.23
N GLY A 365 -9.31 6.55 -9.32
CA GLY A 365 -10.77 6.41 -9.27
C GLY A 365 -11.50 7.66 -8.81
N TYR A 366 -10.88 8.58 -8.06
CA TYR A 366 -11.50 9.88 -7.77
C TYR A 366 -11.70 10.68 -9.05
N LYS A 367 -10.74 10.61 -9.97
CA LYS A 367 -10.86 11.25 -11.29
C LYS A 367 -11.93 10.58 -12.16
N LEU A 368 -12.09 9.26 -12.07
CA LEU A 368 -13.18 8.54 -12.74
C LEU A 368 -14.55 8.86 -12.15
N ILE A 369 -14.65 9.10 -10.84
CA ILE A 369 -15.91 9.57 -10.23
C ILE A 369 -16.22 10.98 -10.67
N LYS A 370 -15.26 11.91 -10.61
CA LYS A 370 -15.46 13.28 -11.13
C LYS A 370 -15.90 13.25 -12.59
N PHE A 371 -15.32 12.38 -13.41
CA PHE A 371 -15.73 12.13 -14.78
C PHE A 371 -17.21 11.73 -14.84
N LYS A 372 -17.58 10.69 -14.08
CA LYS A 372 -18.95 10.17 -13.99
C LYS A 372 -19.93 11.28 -13.61
N GLU A 373 -19.67 11.98 -12.50
CA GLU A 373 -20.56 13.01 -11.97
C GLU A 373 -20.74 14.17 -12.95
N ARG A 374 -19.68 14.61 -13.62
CA ARG A 374 -19.75 15.76 -14.52
C ARG A 374 -20.34 15.42 -15.88
N ILE A 375 -20.03 14.25 -16.46
CA ILE A 375 -20.56 13.89 -17.79
C ILE A 375 -21.99 13.35 -17.71
N LEU A 376 -22.33 12.54 -16.70
CA LEU A 376 -23.68 12.00 -16.57
C LEU A 376 -24.75 13.08 -16.35
N GLN A 377 -24.38 14.24 -15.78
CA GLN A 377 -25.29 15.38 -15.62
C GLN A 377 -25.87 15.92 -16.94
N PHE A 378 -25.25 15.61 -18.08
CA PHE A 378 -25.58 16.18 -19.39
C PHE A 378 -26.03 15.16 -20.43
N LEU A 379 -26.11 13.88 -20.04
CA LEU A 379 -26.41 12.78 -20.95
C LEU A 379 -27.76 12.15 -20.60
N SER A 380 -28.41 11.58 -21.61
CA SER A 380 -29.60 10.75 -21.41
C SER A 380 -29.21 9.29 -21.16
N GLU A 381 -29.97 8.59 -20.32
CA GLU A 381 -29.66 7.22 -19.86
C GLU A 381 -29.41 6.21 -20.99
N GLY A 382 -30.13 6.33 -22.11
CA GLY A 382 -29.95 5.48 -23.29
C GLY A 382 -28.64 5.69 -24.07
N THR A 383 -27.89 6.77 -23.80
CA THR A 383 -26.67 7.15 -24.53
C THR A 383 -25.38 6.99 -23.72
N TYR A 384 -25.49 6.65 -22.43
CA TYR A 384 -24.35 6.57 -21.50
C TYR A 384 -23.26 5.62 -21.99
N GLN A 385 -23.59 4.35 -22.27
CA GLN A 385 -22.59 3.35 -22.62
C GLN A 385 -21.81 3.73 -23.89
N HIS A 386 -22.51 4.16 -24.95
CA HIS A 386 -21.88 4.53 -26.22
C HIS A 386 -20.94 5.73 -26.07
N THR A 387 -21.37 6.74 -25.33
CA THR A 387 -20.60 7.95 -25.02
C THR A 387 -19.33 7.63 -24.25
N ILE A 388 -19.47 6.91 -23.14
CA ILE A 388 -18.33 6.55 -22.28
C ILE A 388 -17.36 5.66 -23.06
N THR A 389 -17.86 4.76 -23.92
CA THR A 389 -17.01 3.93 -24.78
C THR A 389 -16.24 4.78 -25.78
N ALA A 390 -16.88 5.76 -26.43
CA ALA A 390 -16.21 6.67 -27.37
C ALA A 390 -15.15 7.53 -26.67
N PHE A 391 -15.45 7.98 -25.45
CA PHE A 391 -14.48 8.70 -24.62
C PHE A 391 -13.27 7.83 -24.28
N TRP A 392 -13.47 6.61 -23.80
CA TRP A 392 -12.38 5.68 -23.54
C TRP A 392 -11.57 5.40 -24.80
N GLU A 393 -12.24 5.12 -25.92
CA GLU A 393 -11.58 4.91 -27.21
C GLU A 393 -10.68 6.09 -27.57
N TYR A 394 -11.16 7.32 -27.40
CA TYR A 394 -10.39 8.53 -27.67
C TYR A 394 -9.17 8.66 -26.76
N VAL A 395 -9.37 8.52 -25.44
CA VAL A 395 -8.30 8.57 -24.43
C VAL A 395 -7.23 7.55 -24.77
N LEU A 396 -7.61 6.32 -25.09
CA LEU A 396 -6.66 5.25 -25.38
C LEU A 396 -5.90 5.49 -26.68
N LEU A 397 -6.53 6.05 -27.72
CA LEU A 397 -5.81 6.44 -28.93
C LEU A 397 -4.74 7.51 -28.65
N LEU A 398 -5.08 8.50 -27.82
CA LEU A 398 -4.13 9.53 -27.40
C LEU A 398 -2.99 8.96 -26.56
N GLU A 399 -3.28 8.03 -25.64
CA GLU A 399 -2.25 7.36 -24.83
C GLU A 399 -1.34 6.45 -25.67
N ILE A 400 -1.88 5.74 -26.65
CA ILE A 400 -1.09 4.95 -27.60
C ILE A 400 -0.16 5.88 -28.40
N CYS A 401 -0.69 7.00 -28.89
CA CYS A 401 0.10 8.01 -29.60
C CYS A 401 1.22 8.56 -28.72
N TYR A 402 0.88 9.00 -27.51
CA TYR A 402 1.84 9.51 -26.54
C TYR A 402 2.95 8.48 -26.26
N LYS A 403 2.57 7.22 -26.00
CA LYS A 403 3.55 6.16 -25.67
C LYS A 403 4.49 5.86 -26.84
N ILE A 404 3.99 5.89 -28.07
CA ILE A 404 4.81 5.78 -29.28
C ILE A 404 5.79 6.95 -29.38
N LEU A 405 5.29 8.19 -29.22
CA LEU A 405 6.08 9.40 -29.35
C LEU A 405 7.18 9.49 -28.29
N GLU A 406 6.87 9.10 -27.04
CA GLU A 406 7.83 9.00 -25.94
C GLU A 406 8.93 7.98 -26.26
N LYS A 407 8.53 6.78 -26.67
CA LYS A 407 9.43 5.65 -26.85
C LYS A 407 10.36 5.78 -28.06
N ASP A 408 9.84 6.28 -29.19
CA ASP A 408 10.62 6.42 -30.42
C ASP A 408 11.25 7.82 -30.58
N LYS A 409 11.19 8.68 -29.55
CA LYS A 409 11.70 10.06 -29.58
C LYS A 409 13.14 10.19 -30.09
N GLN A 410 14.02 9.25 -29.75
CA GLN A 410 15.40 9.24 -30.28
C GLN A 410 15.52 8.39 -31.54
N ARG A 411 14.83 7.25 -31.57
CA ARG A 411 14.95 6.26 -32.63
C ARG A 411 14.48 6.79 -33.99
N HIS A 412 13.40 7.58 -34.03
CA HIS A 412 12.86 8.07 -35.28
C HIS A 412 13.84 8.98 -36.05
N ILE A 413 14.77 9.64 -35.36
CA ILE A 413 15.80 10.49 -35.97
C ILE A 413 16.79 9.66 -36.79
N HIS A 414 17.08 8.44 -36.34
CA HIS A 414 18.08 7.56 -36.95
C HIS A 414 17.47 6.47 -37.86
N ASP A 415 16.16 6.25 -37.80
CA ASP A 415 15.44 5.25 -38.60
C ASP A 415 14.53 5.96 -39.62
N HIS A 416 14.99 6.04 -40.87
CA HIS A 416 14.25 6.71 -41.95
C HIS A 416 12.83 6.17 -42.15
N ARG A 417 12.55 4.91 -41.77
CA ARG A 417 11.21 4.31 -41.87
C ARG A 417 10.22 4.91 -40.86
N LEU A 418 10.74 5.40 -39.73
CA LEU A 418 9.94 5.98 -38.65
C LEU A 418 9.85 7.50 -38.76
N TYR A 419 10.81 8.16 -39.40
CA TYR A 419 10.96 9.62 -39.37
C TYR A 419 9.70 10.39 -39.77
N GLU A 420 9.18 10.15 -40.98
CA GLU A 420 7.99 10.85 -41.49
C GLU A 420 6.75 10.52 -40.66
N GLY A 421 6.49 9.23 -40.42
CA GLY A 421 5.32 8.79 -39.63
C GLY A 421 5.34 9.33 -38.20
N TYR A 422 6.52 9.44 -37.59
CA TYR A 422 6.68 10.03 -36.25
C TYR A 422 6.36 11.52 -36.28
N ARG A 423 6.92 12.27 -37.24
CA ARG A 423 6.66 13.71 -37.36
C ARG A 423 5.18 13.99 -37.57
N GLU A 424 4.54 13.24 -38.45
CA GLU A 424 3.11 13.35 -38.72
C GLU A 424 2.24 13.09 -37.49
N LEU A 425 2.59 12.08 -36.68
CA LEU A 425 1.89 11.79 -35.42
C LEU A 425 2.16 12.87 -34.37
N ALA A 426 3.40 13.36 -34.27
CA ALA A 426 3.78 14.40 -33.32
C ALA A 426 3.07 15.73 -33.62
N GLU A 427 2.96 16.11 -34.90
CA GLU A 427 2.22 17.29 -35.34
C GLU A 427 0.73 17.15 -35.03
N LEU A 428 0.14 15.98 -35.28
CA LEU A 428 -1.27 15.71 -34.97
C LEU A 428 -1.55 15.72 -33.46
N TYR A 429 -0.63 15.18 -32.65
CA TYR A 429 -0.76 15.14 -31.19
C TYR A 429 -0.56 16.51 -30.54
N ARG A 430 0.37 17.34 -31.06
CA ARG A 430 0.70 18.66 -30.49
C ARG A 430 -0.14 19.82 -31.03
N GLY A 431 -0.85 19.65 -32.14
CA GLY A 431 -1.44 20.72 -32.92
C GLY A 431 -2.51 21.61 -32.25
N GLU A 432 -2.91 21.37 -30.99
CA GLU A 432 -4.06 22.09 -30.38
C GLU A 432 -3.98 22.27 -28.83
N ASP A 433 -2.88 22.82 -28.32
CA ASP A 433 -2.70 23.17 -26.89
C ASP A 433 -2.88 21.99 -25.92
N TYR A 434 -2.59 20.76 -26.36
CA TYR A 434 -2.53 19.61 -25.46
C TYR A 434 -1.17 19.60 -24.75
N ASP A 435 -1.11 20.23 -23.59
CA ASP A 435 0.11 20.24 -22.77
C ASP A 435 0.31 18.84 -22.18
N SER A 436 1.22 18.08 -22.78
CA SER A 436 1.43 16.63 -22.52
C SER A 436 2.09 16.31 -21.17
N GLU A 437 2.11 17.27 -20.25
CA GLU A 437 2.79 17.18 -18.98
C GLU A 437 1.95 16.49 -17.91
N GLY A 438 2.35 15.28 -17.53
CA GLY A 438 1.77 14.60 -16.36
C GLY A 438 1.76 13.08 -16.48
N ASP A 439 1.20 12.39 -15.51
CA ASP A 439 0.88 10.96 -15.65
C ASP A 439 -0.45 10.74 -16.39
N PHE A 440 -0.82 9.48 -16.64
CA PHE A 440 -2.06 9.13 -17.33
C PHE A 440 -3.28 9.79 -16.69
N SER A 441 -3.35 9.75 -15.36
CA SER A 441 -4.43 10.33 -14.58
C SER A 441 -4.50 11.86 -14.72
N GLU A 442 -3.38 12.57 -14.71
CA GLU A 442 -3.33 14.02 -14.98
C GLU A 442 -3.80 14.36 -16.40
N ARG A 443 -3.29 13.64 -17.42
CA ARG A 443 -3.68 13.82 -18.82
C ARG A 443 -5.17 13.58 -19.06
N MET A 444 -5.72 12.54 -18.43
CA MET A 444 -7.16 12.26 -18.41
C MET A 444 -7.95 13.42 -17.81
N SER A 445 -7.54 13.95 -16.65
CA SER A 445 -8.20 15.10 -16.02
C SER A 445 -8.19 16.35 -16.89
N MET A 446 -7.06 16.66 -17.53
CA MET A 446 -6.95 17.82 -18.41
C MET A 446 -7.87 17.69 -19.62
N LEU A 447 -7.91 16.51 -20.23
CA LEU A 447 -8.83 16.22 -21.33
C LEU A 447 -10.28 16.44 -20.88
N MET A 448 -10.59 16.01 -19.66
CA MET A 448 -11.92 16.14 -19.07
C MET A 448 -12.34 17.57 -18.78
N GLU A 449 -11.46 18.37 -18.18
CA GLU A 449 -11.74 19.80 -17.94
C GLU A 449 -11.94 20.55 -19.26
N LYS A 450 -11.19 20.18 -20.32
CA LYS A 450 -11.35 20.75 -21.67
C LYS A 450 -12.73 20.42 -22.26
N ILE A 451 -13.13 19.15 -22.24
CA ILE A 451 -14.46 18.71 -22.71
C ILE A 451 -15.57 19.42 -21.91
N TYR A 452 -15.44 19.49 -20.59
CA TYR A 452 -16.41 20.14 -19.72
C TYR A 452 -16.53 21.65 -20.00
N SER A 453 -15.40 22.34 -20.19
CA SER A 453 -15.37 23.77 -20.50
C SER A 453 -15.99 24.08 -21.87
N GLU A 454 -15.74 23.24 -22.87
CA GLU A 454 -16.36 23.37 -24.20
C GLU A 454 -17.86 23.14 -24.16
N TYR A 455 -18.31 22.14 -23.39
CA TYR A 455 -19.72 21.92 -23.15
C TYR A 455 -20.36 23.15 -22.48
N GLN A 456 -19.77 23.70 -21.41
CA GLN A 456 -20.27 24.92 -20.79
C GLN A 456 -20.30 26.10 -21.76
N SER A 457 -19.29 26.27 -22.61
CA SER A 457 -19.27 27.36 -23.58
C SER A 457 -20.36 27.22 -24.64
N LYS A 458 -20.67 26.00 -25.11
CA LYS A 458 -21.71 25.77 -26.12
C LYS A 458 -23.13 25.73 -25.53
N TYR A 459 -23.29 25.26 -24.29
CA TYR A 459 -24.59 24.87 -23.73
C TYR A 459 -24.89 25.43 -22.33
N GLY A 460 -23.99 26.18 -21.70
CA GLY A 460 -24.05 26.59 -20.28
C GLY A 460 -25.21 27.53 -19.90
N SER A 461 -25.87 28.16 -20.88
CA SER A 461 -27.08 28.97 -20.66
C SER A 461 -28.38 28.17 -20.64
N THR A 462 -28.34 26.86 -20.89
CA THR A 462 -29.53 26.02 -21.10
C THR A 462 -29.58 24.93 -20.03
N LYS A 463 -30.59 24.96 -19.14
CA LYS A 463 -30.81 23.85 -18.19
C LYS A 463 -31.38 22.64 -18.95
N SER A 464 -30.74 21.48 -18.78
CA SER A 464 -31.18 20.18 -19.31
C SER A 464 -31.07 20.01 -20.84
N VAL A 465 -29.87 20.23 -21.40
CA VAL A 465 -29.57 19.84 -22.78
C VAL A 465 -29.40 18.32 -22.83
N ASN A 466 -30.27 17.63 -23.55
CA ASN A 466 -30.07 16.24 -23.91
C ASN A 466 -29.23 16.19 -25.19
N LEU A 467 -27.94 15.90 -25.06
CA LEU A 467 -27.08 15.68 -26.22
C LEU A 467 -27.35 14.30 -26.83
N SER A 468 -27.44 14.25 -28.16
CA SER A 468 -27.42 12.99 -28.91
C SER A 468 -26.01 12.39 -28.89
N SER A 469 -25.90 11.06 -29.11
CA SER A 469 -24.59 10.39 -29.19
C SER A 469 -23.64 11.04 -30.21
N PHE A 470 -24.17 11.66 -31.27
CA PHE A 470 -23.39 12.37 -32.28
C PHE A 470 -22.82 13.71 -31.77
N GLU A 471 -23.62 14.50 -31.06
CA GLU A 471 -23.17 15.79 -30.49
C GLU A 471 -22.16 15.59 -29.35
N VAL A 472 -22.32 14.52 -28.57
CA VAL A 472 -21.33 14.09 -27.58
C VAL A 472 -20.04 13.67 -28.28
N THR A 473 -20.14 12.84 -29.32
CA THR A 473 -19.02 12.41 -30.16
C THR A 473 -18.28 13.63 -30.73
N GLU A 474 -19.00 14.68 -31.15
CA GLU A 474 -18.42 15.95 -31.62
C GLU A 474 -17.70 16.73 -30.50
N LEU A 475 -18.25 16.76 -29.29
CA LEU A 475 -17.60 17.36 -28.11
C LEU A 475 -16.34 16.61 -27.67
N LEU A 476 -16.31 15.29 -27.87
CA LEU A 476 -15.17 14.43 -27.55
C LEU A 476 -14.05 14.58 -28.58
N TYR A 477 -14.40 14.70 -29.86
CA TYR A 477 -13.45 14.66 -30.97
C TYR A 477 -13.09 16.05 -31.47
N LYS A 478 -12.15 16.70 -30.77
CA LYS A 478 -11.45 17.89 -31.30
C LYS A 478 -10.42 17.53 -32.37
N HIS A 479 -9.67 16.45 -32.15
CA HIS A 479 -8.81 15.89 -33.19
C HIS A 479 -9.65 15.19 -34.26
N ASP A 480 -9.17 15.21 -35.51
CA ASP A 480 -9.67 14.30 -36.53
C ASP A 480 -9.31 12.86 -36.11
N VAL A 481 -10.17 12.23 -35.30
CA VAL A 481 -9.96 10.88 -34.78
C VAL A 481 -9.86 9.86 -35.89
N LYS A 482 -10.49 10.12 -37.04
CA LYS A 482 -10.32 9.29 -38.22
C LYS A 482 -8.89 9.41 -38.74
N GLN A 483 -8.34 10.61 -38.83
CA GLN A 483 -6.94 10.83 -39.20
C GLN A 483 -5.96 10.24 -38.17
N LEU A 484 -6.21 10.43 -36.86
CA LEU A 484 -5.39 9.85 -35.79
C LEU A 484 -5.36 8.33 -35.88
N LYS A 485 -6.53 7.69 -36.02
CA LYS A 485 -6.64 6.24 -36.21
C LYS A 485 -5.86 5.75 -37.43
N GLN A 486 -5.98 6.43 -38.56
CA GLN A 486 -5.28 6.06 -39.79
C GLN A 486 -3.76 6.17 -39.65
N LYS A 487 -3.27 7.30 -39.12
CA LYS A 487 -1.83 7.52 -38.92
C LYS A 487 -1.23 6.59 -37.87
N LEU A 488 -1.94 6.37 -36.77
CA LEU A 488 -1.53 5.40 -35.74
C LEU A 488 -1.46 3.99 -36.31
N GLY A 489 -2.47 3.56 -37.07
CA GLY A 489 -2.48 2.25 -37.70
C GLY A 489 -1.26 2.02 -38.59
N ARG A 490 -0.96 2.99 -39.48
CA ARG A 490 0.25 2.94 -40.33
C ARG A 490 1.54 2.90 -39.53
N TYR A 491 1.64 3.70 -38.47
CA TYR A 491 2.85 3.73 -37.65
C TYR A 491 3.05 2.41 -36.90
N LEU A 492 1.97 1.84 -36.37
CA LEU A 492 1.95 0.57 -35.64
C LEU A 492 2.40 -0.63 -36.49
N GLU A 493 2.32 -0.58 -37.82
CA GLU A 493 2.90 -1.62 -38.69
C GLU A 493 4.42 -1.78 -38.52
N ASN A 494 5.11 -0.76 -37.99
CA ASN A 494 6.53 -0.84 -37.65
C ASN A 494 6.81 -1.49 -36.28
N LYS A 495 5.75 -1.90 -35.57
CA LYS A 495 5.78 -2.51 -34.24
C LYS A 495 5.35 -3.98 -34.33
N GLN A 496 5.53 -4.72 -33.25
CA GLN A 496 5.21 -6.16 -33.19
C GLN A 496 4.05 -6.45 -32.26
N VAL A 497 4.03 -5.78 -31.11
CA VAL A 497 3.01 -5.99 -30.09
C VAL A 497 2.59 -4.65 -29.51
N LEU A 498 1.29 -4.49 -29.29
CA LEU A 498 0.70 -3.42 -28.49
C LEU A 498 -0.05 -4.04 -27.31
N TRP A 499 0.38 -3.73 -26.09
CA TRP A 499 -0.28 -4.13 -24.85
C TRP A 499 -0.97 -2.94 -24.19
N LEU A 500 -2.23 -3.16 -23.81
CA LEU A 500 -3.01 -2.25 -22.96
C LEU A 500 -3.32 -2.96 -21.64
N LEU A 501 -2.61 -2.60 -20.58
CA LEU A 501 -2.79 -3.18 -19.24
C LEU A 501 -3.49 -2.15 -18.35
N PHE A 502 -4.58 -2.55 -17.68
CA PHE A 502 -5.34 -1.69 -16.78
C PHE A 502 -5.45 -2.28 -15.38
N ASP A 503 -4.94 -1.58 -14.38
CA ASP A 503 -5.06 -1.95 -12.96
C ASP A 503 -5.67 -0.79 -12.17
N ASN A 504 -6.20 -1.06 -10.97
CA ASN A 504 -6.77 -0.05 -10.07
C ASN A 504 -8.00 0.73 -10.60
N ILE A 505 -8.76 0.18 -11.56
CA ILE A 505 -9.96 0.88 -12.08
C ILE A 505 -11.11 0.98 -11.06
N ASP A 506 -11.08 0.05 -10.10
CA ASP A 506 -11.98 -0.09 -8.97
C ASP A 506 -11.55 0.76 -7.75
N ASN A 507 -10.33 1.30 -7.74
CA ASN A 507 -9.79 2.08 -6.63
C ASN A 507 -10.38 3.49 -6.63
N GLY A 508 -11.52 3.67 -5.96
CA GLY A 508 -12.14 4.96 -5.72
C GLY A 508 -13.65 4.91 -5.65
N TRP A 509 -14.28 3.79 -6.06
CA TRP A 509 -15.74 3.65 -6.06
C TRP A 509 -16.36 3.80 -4.66
N PRO A 510 -17.61 4.31 -4.56
CA PRO A 510 -18.20 4.65 -3.28
C PRO A 510 -18.29 3.44 -2.34
N THR A 511 -17.92 3.65 -1.07
CA THR A 511 -18.07 2.70 0.04
C THR A 511 -19.53 2.33 0.32
N SER A 512 -20.49 3.15 -0.16
CA SER A 512 -21.93 2.84 -0.16
C SER A 512 -22.32 1.67 -1.07
N GLY A 513 -21.36 1.09 -1.79
CA GLY A 513 -21.54 0.02 -2.76
C GLY A 513 -21.62 0.52 -4.20
N LEU A 514 -21.42 -0.42 -5.12
CA LEU A 514 -21.36 -0.14 -6.55
C LEU A 514 -22.72 0.20 -7.14
N LYS A 515 -22.77 1.30 -7.89
CA LYS A 515 -23.96 1.69 -8.65
C LYS A 515 -23.87 1.15 -10.07
N HIS A 516 -25.03 1.03 -10.72
CA HIS A 516 -25.13 0.59 -12.11
C HIS A 516 -24.19 1.39 -13.04
N GLU A 517 -24.05 2.70 -12.83
CA GLU A 517 -23.22 3.51 -13.71
C GLU A 517 -21.71 3.27 -13.51
N ASP A 518 -21.28 2.75 -12.36
CA ASP A 518 -19.87 2.36 -12.13
C ASP A 518 -19.52 1.11 -12.95
N LEU A 519 -20.47 0.18 -13.06
CA LEU A 519 -20.34 -1.01 -13.90
C LEU A 519 -20.35 -0.66 -15.39
N LEU A 520 -21.14 0.35 -15.79
CA LEU A 520 -21.10 0.90 -17.15
C LEU A 520 -19.72 1.46 -17.53
N MET A 521 -19.00 2.08 -16.59
CA MET A 521 -17.65 2.60 -16.84
C MET A 521 -16.65 1.49 -17.19
N VAL A 522 -16.65 0.39 -16.42
CA VAL A 522 -15.77 -0.77 -16.67
C VAL A 522 -16.17 -1.46 -17.96
N ARG A 523 -17.47 -1.64 -18.20
CA ARG A 523 -17.98 -2.24 -19.44
C ARG A 523 -17.56 -1.44 -20.66
N ALA A 524 -17.73 -0.12 -20.61
CA ALA A 524 -17.35 0.77 -21.69
C ALA A 524 -15.83 0.76 -21.95
N LEU A 525 -15.00 0.60 -20.92
CA LEU A 525 -13.56 0.41 -21.10
C LEU A 525 -13.28 -0.91 -21.83
N ILE A 526 -13.86 -2.02 -21.38
CA ILE A 526 -13.68 -3.34 -22.02
C ILE A 526 -14.12 -3.26 -23.49
N ASP A 527 -15.27 -2.66 -23.78
CA ASP A 527 -15.76 -2.48 -25.15
C ASP A 527 -14.79 -1.62 -25.99
N ALA A 528 -14.20 -0.56 -25.42
CA ALA A 528 -13.23 0.29 -26.08
C ALA A 528 -11.91 -0.45 -26.38
N THR A 529 -11.37 -1.23 -25.43
CA THR A 529 -10.15 -2.00 -25.67
C THR A 529 -10.37 -3.06 -26.75
N ARG A 530 -11.55 -3.70 -26.78
CA ARG A 530 -11.93 -4.64 -27.86
C ARG A 530 -12.00 -4.00 -29.23
N LYS A 531 -12.56 -2.79 -29.33
CA LYS A 531 -12.57 -2.03 -30.58
C LYS A 531 -11.14 -1.76 -31.07
N ILE A 532 -10.25 -1.33 -30.18
CA ILE A 532 -8.84 -1.07 -30.51
C ILE A 532 -8.13 -2.35 -30.94
N GLU A 533 -8.32 -3.47 -30.22
CA GLU A 533 -7.78 -4.77 -30.60
C GLU A 533 -8.19 -5.17 -32.02
N ARG A 534 -9.49 -5.11 -32.33
CA ARG A 534 -10.02 -5.46 -33.66
C ARG A 534 -9.55 -4.50 -34.75
N GLN A 535 -9.40 -3.22 -34.42
CA GLN A 535 -9.04 -2.20 -35.38
C GLN A 535 -7.58 -2.27 -35.80
N PHE A 536 -6.66 -2.55 -34.87
CA PHE A 536 -5.22 -2.48 -35.12
C PHE A 536 -4.53 -3.84 -35.19
N SER A 537 -5.15 -4.94 -34.76
CA SER A 537 -4.55 -6.27 -34.92
C SER A 537 -4.45 -6.66 -36.39
N SER A 538 -3.29 -7.19 -36.77
CA SER A 538 -3.02 -7.74 -38.09
C SER A 538 -1.94 -8.82 -37.99
N ASP A 539 -1.57 -9.45 -39.11
CA ASP A 539 -0.49 -10.44 -39.13
C ASP A 539 0.87 -9.87 -38.66
N ASN A 540 1.08 -8.56 -38.83
CA ASN A 540 2.32 -7.87 -38.49
C ASN A 540 2.35 -7.33 -37.05
N ILE A 541 1.19 -6.99 -36.48
CA ILE A 541 1.07 -6.48 -35.11
C ILE A 541 -0.03 -7.20 -34.34
N LYS A 542 0.35 -7.73 -33.17
CA LYS A 542 -0.59 -8.29 -32.19
C LYS A 542 -1.01 -7.21 -31.20
N VAL A 543 -2.31 -6.96 -31.08
CA VAL A 543 -2.84 -6.05 -30.06
C VAL A 543 -3.52 -6.88 -28.99
N ARG A 544 -3.19 -6.61 -27.73
CA ARG A 544 -3.69 -7.34 -26.57
C ARG A 544 -4.06 -6.37 -25.46
N SER A 545 -5.15 -6.66 -24.77
CA SER A 545 -5.59 -5.90 -23.61
C SER A 545 -5.99 -6.81 -22.46
N VAL A 546 -5.66 -6.37 -21.24
CA VAL A 546 -6.04 -7.05 -20.00
C VAL A 546 -6.50 -6.01 -19.00
N VAL A 547 -7.70 -6.21 -18.44
CA VAL A 547 -8.25 -5.41 -17.34
C VAL A 547 -8.24 -6.25 -16.07
N PHE A 548 -7.61 -5.72 -15.03
CA PHE A 548 -7.53 -6.34 -13.72
C PHE A 548 -8.69 -5.84 -12.85
N LEU A 549 -9.48 -6.75 -12.27
CA LEU A 549 -10.68 -6.41 -11.50
C LEU A 549 -10.74 -7.19 -10.18
N ARG A 550 -11.41 -6.64 -9.18
CA ARG A 550 -11.80 -7.40 -7.98
C ARG A 550 -12.90 -8.43 -8.30
N ASN A 551 -12.93 -9.52 -7.52
CA ASN A 551 -13.93 -10.59 -7.67
C ASN A 551 -15.38 -10.06 -7.51
N ASP A 552 -15.64 -9.24 -6.51
CA ASP A 552 -16.97 -8.67 -6.24
C ASP A 552 -17.45 -7.77 -7.38
N VAL A 553 -16.57 -6.93 -7.93
CA VAL A 553 -16.83 -6.10 -9.12
C VAL A 553 -17.19 -6.97 -10.32
N TYR A 554 -16.39 -8.01 -10.57
CA TYR A 554 -16.60 -8.90 -11.70
C TYR A 554 -17.92 -9.67 -11.60
N GLU A 555 -18.29 -10.16 -10.42
CA GLU A 555 -19.58 -10.84 -10.22
C GLU A 555 -20.77 -9.94 -10.52
N LEU A 556 -20.72 -8.68 -10.10
CA LEU A 556 -21.77 -7.70 -10.41
C LEU A 556 -21.83 -7.41 -11.91
N LEU A 557 -20.67 -7.23 -12.55
CA LEU A 557 -20.57 -7.06 -14.00
C LEU A 557 -21.22 -8.24 -14.76
N VAL A 558 -20.94 -9.48 -14.35
CA VAL A 558 -21.53 -10.69 -14.97
C VAL A 558 -23.04 -10.79 -14.72
N LYS A 559 -23.54 -10.35 -13.55
CA LYS A 559 -24.97 -10.36 -13.22
C LYS A 559 -25.77 -9.39 -14.08
N GLU A 560 -25.24 -8.19 -14.32
CA GLU A 560 -25.91 -7.14 -15.12
C GLU A 560 -25.78 -7.35 -16.64
N THR A 561 -24.81 -8.14 -17.08
CA THR A 561 -24.58 -8.36 -18.51
C THR A 561 -25.41 -9.55 -19.02
N SER A 562 -26.24 -9.32 -20.03
CA SER A 562 -27.00 -10.38 -20.72
C SER A 562 -26.10 -11.38 -21.47
N ASP A 563 -24.91 -10.93 -21.88
CA ASP A 563 -23.90 -11.68 -22.62
C ASP A 563 -22.89 -12.42 -21.70
N ARG A 564 -23.40 -13.31 -20.84
CA ARG A 564 -22.56 -14.09 -19.92
C ARG A 564 -21.53 -14.93 -20.68
N GLY A 565 -20.24 -14.76 -20.38
CA GLY A 565 -19.15 -15.63 -20.87
C GLY A 565 -18.52 -15.24 -22.21
N LYS A 566 -18.80 -14.06 -22.79
CA LYS A 566 -18.09 -13.58 -24.00
C LYS A 566 -16.63 -13.19 -23.73
N GLU A 567 -16.33 -12.70 -22.53
CA GLU A 567 -14.99 -12.27 -22.15
C GLU A 567 -14.22 -13.41 -21.48
N ALA A 568 -13.12 -13.83 -22.09
CA ALA A 568 -12.23 -14.81 -21.49
C ALA A 568 -11.58 -14.22 -20.23
N SER A 569 -11.87 -14.83 -19.08
CA SER A 569 -11.38 -14.41 -17.77
C SER A 569 -10.50 -15.48 -17.13
N VAL A 570 -9.55 -15.02 -16.32
CA VAL A 570 -8.72 -15.84 -15.45
C VAL A 570 -8.96 -15.39 -14.02
N VAL A 571 -9.28 -16.34 -13.15
CA VAL A 571 -9.53 -16.08 -11.73
C VAL A 571 -8.30 -16.46 -10.91
N LEU A 572 -7.83 -15.54 -10.07
CA LEU A 572 -6.69 -15.69 -9.18
C LEU A 572 -7.16 -16.13 -7.79
N ASP A 573 -7.53 -17.39 -7.68
CA ASP A 573 -7.91 -18.02 -6.44
C ASP A 573 -6.79 -18.96 -5.97
N TRP A 574 -6.26 -18.70 -4.78
CA TRP A 574 -5.25 -19.53 -4.15
C TRP A 574 -5.96 -20.58 -3.31
N THR A 575 -6.23 -21.75 -3.86
CA THR A 575 -6.89 -22.85 -3.14
C THR A 575 -5.92 -23.96 -2.72
N ASP A 576 -4.71 -23.93 -3.26
CA ASP A 576 -3.67 -24.93 -2.99
C ASP A 576 -2.59 -24.37 -2.06
N SER A 577 -2.42 -25.02 -0.91
CA SER A 577 -1.38 -24.67 0.06
C SER A 577 0.04 -24.87 -0.48
N ASP A 578 0.24 -25.81 -1.40
CA ASP A 578 1.56 -26.10 -1.95
C ASP A 578 2.02 -25.00 -2.91
N LEU A 579 1.10 -24.34 -3.62
CA LEU A 579 1.43 -23.13 -4.39
C LEU A 579 1.90 -22.00 -3.48
N LEU A 580 1.28 -21.82 -2.30
CA LEU A 580 1.73 -20.82 -1.32
C LEU A 580 3.11 -21.16 -0.75
N ARG A 581 3.37 -22.45 -0.47
CA ARG A 581 4.70 -22.92 -0.06
C ARG A 581 5.74 -22.64 -1.13
N GLU A 582 5.44 -22.91 -2.39
CA GLU A 582 6.36 -22.66 -3.50
C GLU A 582 6.64 -21.16 -3.69
N LEU A 583 5.61 -20.30 -3.60
CA LEU A 583 5.78 -18.85 -3.63
C LEU A 583 6.75 -18.37 -2.55
N VAL A 584 6.63 -18.92 -1.33
CA VAL A 584 7.52 -18.58 -0.23
C VAL A 584 8.91 -19.17 -0.44
N ARG A 585 9.02 -20.40 -0.97
CA ARG A 585 10.29 -21.05 -1.30
C ARG A 585 11.14 -20.18 -2.23
N LEU A 586 10.56 -19.75 -3.36
CA LEU A 586 11.23 -18.90 -4.36
C LEU A 586 11.79 -17.62 -3.74
N ARG A 587 11.03 -16.99 -2.83
CA ARG A 587 11.46 -15.80 -2.08
C ARG A 587 12.61 -16.12 -1.13
N ILE A 588 12.57 -17.23 -0.40
CA ILE A 588 13.66 -17.63 0.50
C ILE A 588 14.94 -17.91 -0.30
N VAL A 589 14.87 -18.72 -1.36
CA VAL A 589 16.07 -19.15 -2.09
C VAL A 589 16.74 -18.00 -2.85
N SER A 590 15.97 -17.00 -3.28
CA SER A 590 16.49 -15.78 -3.93
C SER A 590 17.49 -14.98 -3.08
N ASN A 591 17.63 -15.30 -1.79
CA ASN A 591 18.58 -14.70 -0.87
C ASN A 591 19.95 -15.41 -0.82
N GLY A 592 20.39 -15.96 -1.95
CA GLY A 592 21.69 -16.61 -2.10
C GLY A 592 21.73 -18.05 -1.58
N LEU A 593 20.59 -18.75 -1.59
CA LEU A 593 20.56 -20.20 -1.44
C LEU A 593 20.56 -20.87 -2.81
N GLU A 594 20.77 -22.19 -2.83
CA GLU A 594 20.66 -23.00 -4.03
C GLU A 594 19.22 -22.98 -4.57
N GLU A 595 19.05 -22.78 -5.88
CA GLU A 595 17.73 -22.61 -6.53
C GLU A 595 16.87 -23.88 -6.46
N ASP A 596 17.50 -25.06 -6.45
CA ASP A 596 16.88 -26.38 -6.35
C ASP A 596 16.61 -26.82 -4.91
N LEU A 597 16.94 -25.99 -3.91
CA LEU A 597 16.65 -26.27 -2.51
C LEU A 597 15.13 -26.43 -2.30
N ASP A 598 14.74 -27.57 -1.73
CA ASP A 598 13.33 -27.89 -1.47
C ASP A 598 12.72 -26.97 -0.41
N PHE A 599 11.38 -26.86 -0.42
CA PHE A 599 10.66 -25.98 0.50
C PHE A 599 10.96 -26.29 1.97
N LYS A 600 10.97 -27.55 2.38
CA LYS A 600 11.15 -27.93 3.78
C LYS A 600 12.55 -27.51 4.26
N SER A 601 13.57 -27.77 3.47
CA SER A 601 14.94 -27.37 3.77
C SER A 601 15.11 -25.84 3.81
N ALA A 602 14.47 -25.11 2.89
CA ALA A 602 14.48 -23.65 2.89
C ALA A 602 13.73 -23.08 4.11
N TRP A 603 12.57 -23.64 4.44
CA TRP A 603 11.69 -23.21 5.54
C TRP A 603 12.34 -23.40 6.91
N LEU A 604 12.99 -24.55 7.14
CA LEU A 604 13.66 -24.87 8.41
C LEU A 604 14.91 -24.02 8.68
N ARG A 605 15.39 -23.23 7.71
CA ARG A 605 16.39 -22.18 7.97
C ARG A 605 15.80 -20.94 8.65
N LEU A 606 14.47 -20.80 8.64
CA LEU A 606 13.76 -19.62 9.12
C LEU A 606 12.84 -19.91 10.29
N PHE A 607 12.18 -21.06 10.32
CA PHE A 607 11.18 -21.40 11.33
C PHE A 607 11.51 -22.70 12.04
N VAL A 608 11.11 -22.79 13.31
CA VAL A 608 10.99 -24.09 13.99
C VAL A 608 10.01 -24.99 13.22
N SER A 609 10.22 -26.31 13.28
CA SER A 609 9.41 -27.24 12.49
C SER A 609 7.93 -27.27 12.89
N HIS A 610 7.64 -27.15 14.19
CA HIS A 610 6.28 -27.27 14.72
C HIS A 610 5.99 -26.20 15.77
N TYR A 611 4.72 -25.79 15.84
CA TYR A 611 4.17 -24.92 16.87
C TYR A 611 2.80 -25.47 17.29
N LYS A 612 2.59 -25.64 18.60
CA LYS A 612 1.38 -26.27 19.18
C LYS A 612 1.02 -27.66 18.58
N GLY A 613 2.02 -28.41 18.09
CA GLY A 613 1.81 -29.74 17.51
C GLY A 613 1.47 -29.74 16.02
N GLU A 614 1.32 -28.57 15.40
CA GLU A 614 1.10 -28.40 13.96
C GLU A 614 2.42 -28.00 13.27
N GLU A 615 2.58 -28.38 12.01
CA GLU A 615 3.71 -27.93 11.18
C GLU A 615 3.60 -26.42 10.92
N THR A 616 4.68 -25.69 11.10
CA THR A 616 4.61 -24.21 11.15
C THR A 616 4.17 -23.57 9.84
N SER A 617 4.54 -24.12 8.67
CA SER A 617 4.07 -23.56 7.40
C SER A 617 2.55 -23.71 7.24
N GLN A 618 2.01 -24.88 7.57
CA GLN A 618 0.57 -25.15 7.55
C GLN A 618 -0.16 -24.24 8.54
N PHE A 619 0.34 -24.15 9.77
CA PHE A 619 -0.22 -23.32 10.82
C PHE A 619 -0.38 -21.84 10.37
N LEU A 620 0.61 -21.29 9.66
CA LEU A 620 0.56 -19.91 9.15
C LEU A 620 -0.32 -19.78 7.90
N ILE A 621 -0.30 -20.76 6.98
CA ILE A 621 -1.12 -20.77 5.77
C ILE A 621 -2.61 -20.72 6.13
N GLU A 622 -3.07 -21.53 7.09
CA GLU A 622 -4.47 -21.57 7.49
C GLU A 622 -4.95 -20.27 8.16
N ARG A 623 -4.02 -19.41 8.59
CA ARG A 623 -4.29 -18.09 9.17
C ARG A 623 -4.10 -16.95 8.16
N SER A 624 -3.80 -17.27 6.91
CA SER A 624 -3.57 -16.29 5.84
C SER A 624 -4.82 -16.01 4.97
N LEU A 625 -5.98 -16.59 5.30
CA LEU A 625 -7.19 -16.59 4.44
C LEU A 625 -6.91 -17.06 3.00
N MET A 626 -5.87 -17.89 2.83
CA MET A 626 -5.34 -18.30 1.54
C MET A 626 -5.02 -17.12 0.61
N ARG A 627 -4.42 -16.04 1.12
CA ARG A 627 -3.94 -14.91 0.30
C ARG A 627 -2.42 -14.72 0.45
N PRO A 628 -1.64 -14.67 -0.65
CA PRO A 628 -0.18 -14.50 -0.57
C PRO A 628 0.26 -13.29 0.24
N ARG A 629 -0.41 -12.13 0.08
CA ARG A 629 -0.11 -10.92 0.85
C ARG A 629 -0.22 -11.16 2.36
N PHE A 630 -1.29 -11.83 2.79
CA PHE A 630 -1.55 -12.09 4.20
C PHE A 630 -0.58 -13.12 4.78
N LEU A 631 -0.20 -14.14 3.99
CA LEU A 631 0.84 -15.08 4.40
C LEU A 631 2.19 -14.39 4.57
N LEU A 632 2.59 -13.55 3.60
CA LEU A 632 3.84 -12.78 3.68
C LEU A 632 3.83 -11.78 4.84
N ASN A 633 2.70 -11.09 5.08
CA ASN A 633 2.53 -10.23 6.26
C ASN A 633 2.76 -11.02 7.54
N LEU A 634 2.06 -12.14 7.73
CA LEU A 634 2.17 -12.97 8.92
C LEU A 634 3.61 -13.47 9.15
N ILE A 635 4.28 -13.94 8.09
CA ILE A 635 5.70 -14.34 8.15
C ILE A 635 6.58 -13.15 8.57
N ASN A 636 6.35 -11.97 7.99
CA ASN A 636 7.11 -10.76 8.32
C ASN A 636 6.89 -10.30 9.76
N HIS A 637 5.69 -10.46 10.32
CA HIS A 637 5.45 -10.19 11.75
C HIS A 637 6.28 -11.13 12.63
N CYS A 638 6.21 -12.44 12.37
CA CYS A 638 6.97 -13.42 13.14
C CYS A 638 8.48 -13.16 13.03
N LYS A 639 8.97 -12.88 11.82
CA LYS A 639 10.35 -12.49 11.54
C LYS A 639 10.75 -11.20 12.26
N SER A 640 9.88 -10.19 12.29
CA SER A 640 10.16 -8.91 12.96
C SER A 640 10.36 -9.09 14.46
N PHE A 641 9.52 -9.89 15.12
CA PHE A 641 9.72 -10.24 16.52
C PHE A 641 11.01 -11.01 16.75
N ALA A 642 11.30 -12.03 15.92
CA ALA A 642 12.54 -12.79 16.01
C ALA A 642 13.78 -11.90 15.85
N ILE A 643 13.79 -10.96 14.90
CA ILE A 643 14.89 -10.01 14.70
C ILE A 643 15.02 -9.05 15.89
N ASN A 644 13.91 -8.47 16.35
CA ASN A 644 13.89 -7.53 17.48
C ASN A 644 14.36 -8.19 18.78
N LEU A 645 14.07 -9.48 18.96
CA LEU A 645 14.50 -10.31 20.09
C LEU A 645 15.86 -10.99 19.85
N ASN A 646 16.46 -10.79 18.67
CA ASN A 646 17.74 -11.36 18.24
C ASN A 646 17.79 -12.89 18.21
N HIS A 647 16.69 -13.56 17.89
CA HIS A 647 16.70 -14.99 17.63
C HIS A 647 17.36 -15.29 16.26
N GLU A 648 18.00 -16.44 16.14
CA GLU A 648 18.64 -16.89 14.89
C GLU A 648 17.62 -17.53 13.92
N ILE A 649 16.53 -18.02 14.48
CA ILE A 649 15.40 -18.73 13.86
C ILE A 649 14.12 -18.21 14.52
N ILE A 650 13.01 -18.22 13.80
CA ILE A 650 11.70 -17.83 14.32
C ILE A 650 11.19 -18.97 15.21
N GLU A 651 11.09 -18.69 16.51
CA GLU A 651 10.67 -19.64 17.53
C GLU A 651 9.17 -19.54 17.82
N GLY A 652 8.63 -20.49 18.59
CA GLY A 652 7.21 -20.48 18.97
C GLY A 652 6.76 -19.20 19.69
N SER A 653 7.64 -18.57 20.47
CA SER A 653 7.34 -17.31 21.16
C SER A 653 7.23 -16.11 20.20
N ASP A 654 7.96 -16.13 19.08
CA ASP A 654 7.86 -15.12 18.02
C ASP A 654 6.60 -15.31 17.19
N ILE A 655 6.24 -16.57 16.92
CA ILE A 655 5.00 -16.95 16.23
C ILE A 655 3.79 -16.45 17.04
N GLU A 656 3.75 -16.69 18.34
CA GLU A 656 2.67 -16.24 19.22
C GLU A 656 2.46 -14.71 19.15
N LYS A 657 3.54 -13.94 19.32
CA LYS A 657 3.50 -12.47 19.22
C LYS A 657 3.17 -12.00 17.80
N GLY A 658 3.72 -12.67 16.80
CA GLY A 658 3.52 -12.40 15.38
C GLY A 658 2.06 -12.53 14.98
N ILE A 659 1.39 -13.62 15.39
CA ILE A 659 -0.04 -13.84 15.13
C ILE A 659 -0.89 -12.80 15.86
N ALA A 660 -0.58 -12.46 17.11
CA ALA A 660 -1.34 -11.45 17.84
C ALA A 660 -1.33 -10.10 17.11
N ALA A 661 -0.15 -9.64 16.65
CA ALA A 661 -0.01 -8.43 15.87
C ALA A 661 -0.70 -8.54 14.50
N TYR A 662 -0.47 -9.63 13.78
CA TYR A 662 -1.07 -9.89 12.47
C TYR A 662 -2.60 -9.97 12.53
N SER A 663 -3.17 -10.58 13.57
CA SER A 663 -4.61 -10.73 13.74
C SER A 663 -5.31 -9.37 13.83
N ALA A 664 -4.70 -8.43 14.57
CA ALA A 664 -5.23 -7.08 14.69
C ALA A 664 -5.18 -6.34 13.34
N ASP A 665 -4.11 -6.53 12.58
CA ASP A 665 -3.98 -5.98 11.23
C ASP A 665 -4.99 -6.57 10.26
N LEU A 666 -5.14 -7.89 10.27
CA LEU A 666 -6.07 -8.58 9.42
C LEU A 666 -7.52 -8.16 9.71
N LEU A 667 -7.87 -7.99 10.99
CA LEU A 667 -9.20 -7.51 11.39
C LEU A 667 -9.49 -6.14 10.79
N ARG A 668 -8.51 -5.23 10.79
CA ARG A 668 -8.64 -3.91 10.19
C ARG A 668 -8.65 -3.96 8.65
N ASP A 669 -7.78 -4.76 8.03
CA ASP A 669 -7.72 -4.95 6.58
C ASP A 669 -9.07 -5.42 6.03
N ILE A 670 -9.65 -6.45 6.66
CA ILE A 670 -10.97 -6.98 6.27
C ILE A 670 -12.08 -5.98 6.63
N GLY A 671 -11.94 -5.23 7.72
CA GLY A 671 -12.84 -4.12 8.05
C GLY A 671 -12.91 -3.08 6.93
N TYR A 672 -11.77 -2.63 6.41
CA TYR A 672 -11.73 -1.70 5.26
C TYR A 672 -12.26 -2.34 3.98
N GLU A 673 -11.92 -3.60 3.70
CA GLU A 673 -12.49 -4.30 2.54
C GLU A 673 -14.02 -4.42 2.59
N LEU A 674 -14.60 -4.58 3.78
CA LEU A 674 -16.05 -4.59 3.99
C LEU A 674 -16.67 -3.20 3.81
N GLN A 675 -16.02 -2.16 4.36
CA GLN A 675 -16.43 -0.76 4.20
C GLN A 675 -16.43 -0.31 2.74
N ASP A 676 -15.45 -0.76 1.92
CA ASP A 676 -15.43 -0.49 0.47
C ASP A 676 -16.71 -0.95 -0.24
N VAL A 677 -17.40 -1.96 0.29
CA VAL A 677 -18.61 -2.54 -0.31
C VAL A 677 -19.89 -2.02 0.35
N SER A 678 -19.84 -1.70 1.64
CA SER A 678 -20.99 -1.28 2.42
C SER A 678 -20.59 -0.47 3.65
N ASP A 679 -20.90 0.83 3.65
CA ASP A 679 -20.74 1.75 4.79
C ASP A 679 -21.29 1.20 6.12
N GLU A 680 -22.36 0.41 6.04
CA GLU A 680 -23.07 -0.19 7.19
C GLU A 680 -22.25 -1.26 7.94
N THR A 681 -21.02 -1.56 7.48
CA THR A 681 -20.13 -2.57 8.08
C THR A 681 -19.03 -1.96 8.94
N GLU A 682 -19.02 -0.64 9.14
CA GLU A 682 -18.07 0.01 10.04
C GLU A 682 -18.15 -0.57 11.45
N GLY A 683 -17.00 -1.03 11.96
CA GLY A 683 -16.90 -1.61 13.29
C GLY A 683 -17.58 -2.98 13.46
N LEU A 684 -18.20 -3.55 12.42
CA LEU A 684 -19.02 -4.77 12.49
C LEU A 684 -18.27 -5.97 13.07
N LEU A 685 -17.01 -6.14 12.67
CA LEU A 685 -16.18 -7.26 13.12
C LEU A 685 -15.94 -7.24 14.64
N TYR A 686 -15.91 -6.06 15.26
CA TYR A 686 -15.73 -5.91 16.70
C TYR A 686 -16.97 -6.33 17.51
N ALA A 687 -18.13 -6.52 16.88
CA ALA A 687 -19.31 -7.07 17.55
C ALA A 687 -19.08 -8.51 18.05
N PHE A 688 -18.07 -9.21 17.51
CA PHE A 688 -17.70 -10.58 17.87
C PHE A 688 -16.60 -10.66 18.93
N VAL A 689 -16.20 -9.55 19.55
CA VAL A 689 -15.21 -9.57 20.64
C VAL A 689 -15.72 -10.44 21.80
N ALA A 690 -14.85 -11.33 22.30
CA ALA A 690 -15.15 -12.31 23.35
C ALA A 690 -16.32 -13.26 23.04
N SER A 691 -16.64 -13.46 21.76
CA SER A 691 -17.63 -14.45 21.32
C SER A 691 -17.05 -15.88 21.32
N SER A 692 -17.93 -16.87 21.19
CA SER A 692 -17.51 -18.26 20.91
C SER A 692 -16.96 -18.36 19.48
N ALA A 693 -15.91 -19.17 19.28
CA ALA A 693 -15.41 -19.47 17.94
C ALA A 693 -16.47 -20.16 17.07
N ASP A 694 -17.31 -20.98 17.69
CA ASP A 694 -18.45 -21.66 17.08
C ASP A 694 -19.76 -20.99 17.47
N LEU A 695 -20.53 -20.59 16.47
CA LEU A 695 -21.79 -19.87 16.61
C LEU A 695 -22.87 -20.53 15.77
N SER A 696 -24.07 -20.61 16.29
CA SER A 696 -25.26 -20.86 15.47
C SER A 696 -25.59 -19.64 14.61
N GLU A 697 -26.31 -19.86 13.50
CA GLU A 697 -26.78 -18.77 12.65
C GLU A 697 -27.64 -17.75 13.42
N GLN A 698 -28.45 -18.22 14.37
CA GLN A 698 -29.23 -17.35 15.25
C GLN A 698 -28.34 -16.47 16.14
N GLN A 699 -27.27 -17.02 16.73
CA GLN A 699 -26.34 -16.24 17.56
C GLN A 699 -25.59 -15.18 16.75
N VAL A 700 -25.21 -15.50 15.50
CA VAL A 700 -24.61 -14.52 14.60
C VAL A 700 -25.61 -13.41 14.29
N MET A 701 -26.85 -13.75 13.90
CA MET A 701 -27.91 -12.77 13.64
C MET A 701 -28.19 -11.88 14.86
N ASP A 702 -28.32 -12.47 16.05
CA ASP A 702 -28.56 -11.72 17.29
C ASP A 702 -27.40 -10.76 17.61
N THR A 703 -26.15 -11.16 17.32
CA THR A 703 -24.96 -10.33 17.50
C THR A 703 -24.99 -9.13 16.56
N LEU A 704 -25.34 -9.33 15.30
CA LEU A 704 -25.44 -8.27 14.28
C LEU A 704 -26.62 -7.32 14.54
N LEU A 705 -27.75 -7.83 15.03
CA LEU A 705 -28.88 -6.99 15.43
C LEU A 705 -28.52 -6.11 16.64
N LYS A 706 -27.79 -6.66 17.62
CA LYS A 706 -27.31 -5.91 18.79
C LYS A 706 -26.29 -4.82 18.42
N SER A 707 -25.56 -4.96 17.31
CA SER A 707 -24.67 -3.92 16.82
C SER A 707 -25.39 -2.77 16.10
N GLY A 708 -26.74 -2.78 16.07
CA GLY A 708 -27.56 -1.69 15.54
C GLY A 708 -28.03 -1.89 14.09
N LEU A 709 -27.79 -3.07 13.50
CA LEU A 709 -28.34 -3.40 12.18
C LEU A 709 -29.80 -3.82 12.28
N ASP A 710 -30.59 -3.50 11.26
CA ASP A 710 -31.92 -4.09 11.09
C ASP A 710 -31.83 -5.52 10.54
N GLN A 711 -32.96 -6.23 10.49
CA GLN A 711 -32.99 -7.64 10.08
C GLN A 711 -32.54 -7.88 8.64
N GLN A 712 -32.82 -6.96 7.71
CA GLN A 712 -32.41 -7.09 6.32
C GLN A 712 -30.90 -6.86 6.18
N LYS A 713 -30.39 -5.81 6.84
CA LYS A 713 -28.97 -5.47 6.88
C LYS A 713 -28.14 -6.55 7.56
N ALA A 714 -28.62 -7.10 8.67
CA ALA A 714 -27.97 -8.21 9.37
C ALA A 714 -27.85 -9.45 8.47
N SER A 715 -28.91 -9.82 7.74
CA SER A 715 -28.86 -10.94 6.79
C SER A 715 -27.82 -10.71 5.68
N ARG A 716 -27.76 -9.50 5.12
CA ARG A 716 -26.75 -9.13 4.11
C ARG A 716 -25.33 -9.14 4.70
N ALA A 717 -25.17 -8.71 5.94
CA ALA A 717 -23.90 -8.74 6.65
C ALA A 717 -23.39 -10.17 6.84
N VAL A 718 -24.26 -11.14 7.18
CA VAL A 718 -23.87 -12.57 7.26
C VAL A 718 -23.28 -13.06 5.94
N ASP A 719 -23.94 -12.74 4.82
CA ASP A 719 -23.45 -13.14 3.50
C ASP A 719 -22.08 -12.53 3.17
N LEU A 720 -21.87 -11.26 3.54
CA LEU A 720 -20.56 -10.60 3.40
C LEU A 720 -19.51 -11.26 4.30
N LEU A 721 -19.81 -11.54 5.57
CA LEU A 721 -18.85 -12.17 6.49
C LEU A 721 -18.42 -13.57 6.02
N LEU A 722 -19.34 -14.35 5.44
CA LEU A 722 -19.03 -15.62 4.79
C LEU A 722 -18.17 -15.41 3.53
N TRP A 723 -18.56 -14.44 2.69
CA TRP A 723 -17.83 -14.11 1.45
C TRP A 723 -16.40 -13.64 1.71
N TYR A 724 -16.16 -12.90 2.80
CA TYR A 724 -14.83 -12.41 3.16
C TYR A 724 -13.97 -13.43 3.91
N GLY A 725 -14.53 -14.60 4.23
CA GLY A 725 -13.85 -15.65 4.98
C GLY A 725 -13.67 -15.31 6.46
N PHE A 726 -14.36 -14.30 6.97
CA PHE A 726 -14.44 -14.02 8.40
C PHE A 726 -15.24 -15.13 9.11
N LEU A 727 -16.37 -15.52 8.51
CA LEU A 727 -17.13 -16.71 8.89
C LEU A 727 -16.88 -17.84 7.90
N GLY A 728 -16.78 -19.06 8.42
CA GLY A 728 -16.84 -20.31 7.69
C GLY A 728 -18.06 -21.12 8.11
N ILE A 729 -18.23 -22.28 7.47
CA ILE A 729 -19.23 -23.28 7.86
C ILE A 729 -18.53 -24.52 8.39
N ARG A 730 -19.08 -25.09 9.45
CA ARG A 730 -18.70 -26.41 9.95
C ARG A 730 -19.90 -27.33 9.87
N ILE A 731 -19.66 -28.52 9.31
CA ILE A 731 -20.67 -29.58 9.17
C ILE A 731 -20.17 -30.74 10.02
N ASN A 732 -20.84 -31.02 11.15
CA ASN A 732 -20.40 -31.99 12.18
C ASN A 732 -19.00 -31.70 12.77
N SER A 733 -18.21 -32.76 13.00
CA SER A 733 -16.83 -32.76 13.49
C SER A 733 -15.79 -32.57 12.38
N ASP A 734 -16.21 -32.16 11.19
CA ASP A 734 -15.26 -31.84 10.11
C ASP A 734 -14.54 -30.52 10.42
N ASP A 735 -13.36 -30.36 9.83
CA ASP A 735 -12.64 -29.10 9.86
C ASP A 735 -13.50 -27.98 9.25
N PRO A 736 -13.47 -26.77 9.82
CA PRO A 736 -14.26 -25.65 9.32
C PRO A 736 -13.82 -25.29 7.90
N LYS A 737 -14.80 -25.12 7.02
CA LYS A 737 -14.58 -24.72 5.62
C LYS A 737 -14.97 -23.27 5.41
N PHE A 738 -14.11 -22.54 4.73
CA PHE A 738 -14.29 -21.14 4.39
C PHE A 738 -14.48 -21.00 2.88
N ILE A 739 -14.79 -19.78 2.44
CA ILE A 739 -15.10 -19.48 1.03
C ILE A 739 -14.00 -19.93 0.04
N TYR A 740 -12.73 -19.94 0.44
CA TYR A 740 -11.62 -20.42 -0.40
C TYR A 740 -11.64 -21.94 -0.62
N ASP A 741 -12.17 -22.72 0.32
CA ASP A 741 -12.34 -24.18 0.16
C ASP A 741 -13.42 -24.51 -0.88
N PHE A 742 -14.27 -23.54 -1.19
CA PHE A 742 -15.29 -23.62 -2.24
C PHE A 742 -14.85 -22.92 -3.54
N SER A 743 -13.54 -22.67 -3.73
CA SER A 743 -13.02 -21.92 -4.89
C SER A 743 -13.75 -20.58 -5.09
N TYR A 744 -14.03 -19.91 -3.97
CA TYR A 744 -14.80 -18.68 -3.90
C TYR A 744 -16.19 -18.73 -4.56
N ASN A 745 -16.78 -19.91 -4.66
CA ASN A 745 -18.15 -20.09 -5.16
C ASN A 745 -19.16 -20.02 -4.01
N LYS A 746 -19.73 -18.84 -3.78
CA LYS A 746 -20.73 -18.63 -2.72
C LYS A 746 -21.99 -19.47 -2.92
N ALA A 747 -22.42 -19.67 -4.17
CA ALA A 747 -23.60 -20.49 -4.46
C ALA A 747 -23.38 -21.96 -4.08
N LEU A 748 -22.16 -22.48 -4.25
CA LEU A 748 -21.79 -23.82 -3.81
C LEU A 748 -21.78 -23.91 -2.28
N MET A 749 -21.18 -22.93 -1.60
CA MET A 749 -21.17 -22.86 -0.13
C MET A 749 -22.60 -22.80 0.44
N ASP A 750 -23.47 -21.99 -0.16
CA ASP A 750 -24.89 -21.88 0.21
C ASP A 750 -25.66 -23.16 -0.09
N GLY A 751 -25.37 -23.81 -1.22
CA GLY A 751 -25.94 -25.11 -1.57
C GLY A 751 -25.56 -26.18 -0.56
N VAL A 752 -24.29 -26.23 -0.16
CA VAL A 752 -23.79 -27.15 0.88
C VAL A 752 -24.44 -26.87 2.23
N LYS A 753 -24.54 -25.59 2.63
CA LYS A 753 -25.23 -25.17 3.85
C LYS A 753 -26.71 -25.58 3.84
N LYS A 754 -27.44 -25.36 2.73
CA LYS A 754 -28.88 -25.66 2.58
C LYS A 754 -29.19 -27.15 2.48
N ASN A 755 -28.35 -27.92 1.78
CA ASN A 755 -28.56 -29.35 1.53
C ASN A 755 -28.01 -30.24 2.65
N SER A 756 -27.37 -29.65 3.67
CA SER A 756 -26.93 -30.40 4.85
C SER A 756 -28.16 -30.84 5.65
N ASN A 757 -28.33 -32.16 5.78
CA ASN A 757 -29.30 -32.76 6.70
C ASN A 757 -28.83 -32.73 8.18
N GLN A 758 -27.71 -32.05 8.44
CA GLN A 758 -26.97 -32.05 9.70
C GLN A 758 -26.84 -30.64 10.26
N ALA A 759 -26.55 -30.54 11.56
CA ALA A 759 -26.35 -29.25 12.22
C ALA A 759 -25.16 -28.51 11.62
N VAL A 760 -25.42 -27.34 11.03
CA VAL A 760 -24.39 -26.44 10.50
C VAL A 760 -24.13 -25.34 11.53
N SER A 761 -22.88 -25.22 12.00
CA SER A 761 -22.43 -24.06 12.77
C SER A 761 -21.64 -23.11 11.86
N LEU A 762 -21.69 -21.83 12.21
CA LEU A 762 -20.83 -20.80 11.66
C LEU A 762 -19.59 -20.67 12.54
N VAL A 763 -18.42 -20.60 11.93
CA VAL A 763 -17.14 -20.59 12.66
C VAL A 763 -16.39 -19.31 12.33
N ILE A 764 -15.95 -18.56 13.35
CA ILE A 764 -15.06 -17.42 13.16
C ILE A 764 -13.68 -17.94 12.78
N ASN A 765 -13.11 -17.42 11.70
CA ASN A 765 -11.79 -17.86 11.24
C ASN A 765 -10.71 -17.62 12.31
N GLN A 766 -9.87 -18.63 12.52
CA GLN A 766 -8.81 -18.63 13.53
C GLN A 766 -7.78 -17.51 13.38
N ALA A 767 -7.66 -16.91 12.19
CA ALA A 767 -6.83 -15.75 11.96
C ALA A 767 -7.25 -14.51 12.78
N PHE A 768 -8.52 -14.42 13.19
CA PHE A 768 -9.07 -13.28 13.93
C PHE A 768 -9.13 -13.49 15.45
N TRP A 769 -8.88 -14.71 15.95
CA TRP A 769 -9.12 -15.04 17.35
C TRP A 769 -8.32 -14.16 18.33
N PRO A 770 -7.01 -13.92 18.13
CA PRO A 770 -6.26 -13.05 19.04
C PRO A 770 -6.80 -11.62 19.11
N ALA A 771 -7.15 -11.02 17.96
CA ALA A 771 -7.69 -9.67 17.93
C ALA A 771 -9.07 -9.55 18.56
N LEU A 772 -9.88 -10.60 18.47
CA LEU A 772 -11.23 -10.67 19.05
C LEU A 772 -11.26 -11.22 20.48
N MET A 773 -10.12 -11.55 21.08
CA MET A 773 -10.04 -12.17 22.41
C MET A 773 -10.84 -13.48 22.51
N ILE A 774 -10.87 -14.25 21.43
CA ILE A 774 -11.52 -15.56 21.39
C ILE A 774 -10.53 -16.61 21.91
N ASN A 775 -10.91 -17.31 22.97
CA ASN A 775 -10.08 -18.36 23.55
C ASN A 775 -10.22 -19.67 22.75
N GLN A 776 -9.10 -20.39 22.65
CA GLN A 776 -9.02 -21.76 22.11
C GLN A 776 -9.80 -22.76 22.97
#